data_AF-A0A2T6FIZ7-F1
#
_entry.id   AF-A0A2T6FIZ7-F1
#
_cell.length_a   1.000
_cell.length_b   1.000
_cell.length_c   1.000
_cell.angle_alpha   90.00
_cell.angle_beta   90.00
_cell.angle_gamma   90.00
#
_symmetry.space_group_name_H-M   'P 1'
#
loop_
_entity.id
_entity.type
_entity.pdbx_description
1 polymer ?
#
loop_
_entity_poly.entity_id
_entity_poly.type
_entity_poly.pdbx_seq_one_letter_code
_entity_poly.pdbx_strand_id
1 'polypeptide(L)'
;MLRAKYREAIALGFCINLFFESENIIRIQEGFFMRALTIQKQFLAAVIGLGLASSLVATNASAACVYTVSNSWGSGFTASIRVTNDTAVAVNGWQVNWGYTKNTVTSAWNAQLSGSYSATNLAWNGNLNSGQSAEFGVQGATNGGAIETPAITGALCSSSTASSVASSAPVISSSVSSIVRSSSSSVAPVVNNIATLATATTSYVSSWETIRAVNDNSNPANSNDKSAGAYGNWNNPNSIQWVQYDWPQNYSLTNTQVYWFDDNGGVLTPTRAYIEYWSGSAWVNAGNVPLVKNAFNTLGLNGIVTSRLRVSMLNATQSTGILEWRVAGSATGVVSSVPASSIPSSSVRSSSVVSSSRSAQSSSLVSSSVRSSSSSLVVSSSSSSRAAVSSSVASSSSAAVFTPITNQYEYEGVNTSNAVYKDSNRFRLYYGADNKRGPKGNLGLHSDADVTRMLAHMEKVYDYFVTNRGFKSPAQSIHASRPGFFKINVYSVTDIDAGGFMGYNGTAGLSYLVMRSNLLNVDSISTHEFGHGITLAEAIWIDKARTGAWWETTAEWFADAYMSPLNNTTNFNTESLHAGSWRTIVHKDNLYEAWPFLNYLSNNPDNYSNLGRDAIRNLIRAHQGQETPLHSLARLVQPVSVQTLVGRYRARIAYGDIGHPLVQARVLSAQRDASFRTRAYRNLEAIDSTTYRVIAARKPQYTGSNIIPLTATGTGQISIQVTNLGNGLSDSNFTAVVAIKASNNSVRYVDLPNGTGSFQLATGEESSLVVTNTPNNLYLYNAFESTETSQESIGLNYQVQILGARPRD
;
A
#
# COMPACT_ATOMS: atom_id res chain seq x y z
N MET A 1 42.68 -8.92 1.28
CA MET A 1 43.15 -9.24 -0.10
C MET A 1 42.15 -10.19 -0.76
N LEU A 2 42.08 -10.19 -2.09
CA LEU A 2 40.99 -10.75 -2.92
C LEU A 2 39.60 -10.15 -2.58
N ARG A 3 39.03 -9.24 -3.38
CA ARG A 3 38.48 -9.41 -4.75
C ARG A 3 37.29 -10.38 -4.76
N ALA A 4 36.05 -9.90 -4.80
CA ALA A 4 35.36 -9.16 -5.88
C ALA A 4 34.62 -10.10 -6.86
N LYS A 5 33.29 -10.15 -6.67
CA LYS A 5 32.21 -10.42 -7.64
C LYS A 5 30.97 -9.64 -7.12
N TYR A 6 29.95 -9.44 -7.95
CA TYR A 6 28.80 -8.55 -7.67
C TYR A 6 29.10 -7.03 -7.61
N ARG A 7 30.04 -6.55 -8.45
CA ARG A 7 30.05 -5.16 -8.94
C ARG A 7 30.22 -5.16 -10.46
N GLU A 8 29.11 -5.36 -11.20
CA GLU A 8 29.08 -5.12 -12.65
C GLU A 8 27.64 -4.95 -13.19
N ALA A 9 26.96 -3.91 -12.69
CA ALA A 9 25.74 -3.34 -13.27
C ALA A 9 25.57 -1.89 -12.77
N ILE A 10 24.87 -1.04 -13.55
CA ILE A 10 24.48 0.34 -13.17
C ILE A 10 25.66 1.30 -12.85
N ALA A 11 26.63 1.43 -13.76
CA ALA A 11 27.64 2.52 -13.67
C ALA A 11 28.35 2.90 -15.01
N LEU A 12 27.68 2.87 -16.17
CA LEU A 12 28.08 3.54 -17.42
C LEU A 12 26.97 3.38 -18.47
N GLY A 13 26.59 4.45 -19.18
CA GLY A 13 25.37 4.42 -19.99
C GLY A 13 25.06 5.64 -20.87
N PHE A 14 26.08 6.34 -21.39
CA PHE A 14 25.88 7.37 -22.41
C PHE A 14 26.99 7.30 -23.48
N CYS A 15 26.58 7.22 -24.75
CA CYS A 15 27.34 7.41 -25.98
C CYS A 15 28.69 6.68 -26.14
N ILE A 16 28.71 5.65 -27.00
CA ILE A 16 29.23 5.77 -28.39
C ILE A 16 28.83 4.52 -29.20
N ASN A 17 28.44 4.72 -30.47
CA ASN A 17 28.32 3.66 -31.49
C ASN A 17 29.63 3.58 -32.28
N LEU A 18 30.02 2.39 -32.77
CA LEU A 18 30.54 2.14 -34.14
C LEU A 18 30.98 0.66 -34.33
N PHE A 19 30.35 0.00 -35.32
CA PHE A 19 30.85 -1.07 -36.22
C PHE A 19 31.15 -2.53 -35.76
N PHE A 20 30.71 -3.48 -36.62
CA PHE A 20 31.40 -4.66 -37.22
C PHE A 20 32.59 -5.26 -36.44
N GLU A 21 32.80 -6.58 -36.23
CA GLU A 21 32.44 -7.85 -36.90
C GLU A 21 32.86 -9.00 -35.91
N SER A 22 32.72 -10.33 -36.09
CA SER A 22 32.00 -11.25 -37.00
C SER A 22 31.93 -12.67 -36.36
N GLU A 23 31.06 -13.53 -36.89
CA GLU A 23 31.17 -15.01 -36.98
C GLU A 23 31.53 -15.96 -35.79
N ASN A 24 30.67 -17.00 -35.63
CA ASN A 24 31.02 -18.42 -35.41
C ASN A 24 31.59 -18.87 -34.03
N ILE A 25 31.50 -20.15 -33.55
CA ILE A 25 31.08 -21.42 -34.20
C ILE A 25 30.53 -22.50 -33.21
N ILE A 26 29.60 -23.36 -33.69
CA ILE A 26 29.26 -24.76 -33.26
C ILE A 26 28.58 -25.06 -31.89
N ARG A 27 27.81 -26.18 -31.89
CA ARG A 27 27.00 -26.81 -30.81
C ARG A 27 27.79 -27.93 -30.09
N ILE A 28 27.25 -28.50 -28.98
CA ILE A 28 27.07 -29.97 -28.84
C ILE A 28 26.07 -30.36 -27.71
N GLN A 29 25.44 -31.52 -27.95
CA GLN A 29 24.52 -32.41 -27.20
C GLN A 29 24.63 -32.61 -25.67
N GLU A 30 23.77 -33.38 -24.98
CA GLU A 30 22.30 -33.64 -25.07
C GLU A 30 21.80 -34.34 -23.76
N GLY A 31 20.48 -34.58 -23.63
CA GLY A 31 19.72 -34.95 -22.43
C GLY A 31 20.14 -36.13 -21.53
N PHE A 32 19.41 -36.28 -20.41
CA PHE A 32 19.29 -37.57 -19.71
C PHE A 32 17.90 -37.77 -19.03
N PHE A 33 17.20 -38.81 -19.49
CA PHE A 33 16.13 -39.59 -18.85
C PHE A 33 14.72 -39.02 -18.52
N MET A 34 13.70 -39.76 -19.01
CA MET A 34 12.32 -39.77 -18.52
C MET A 34 12.05 -41.00 -17.63
N ARG A 35 11.04 -40.90 -16.75
CA ARG A 35 9.94 -41.87 -16.47
C ARG A 35 9.22 -41.46 -15.16
N ALA A 36 7.94 -41.73 -14.93
CA ALA A 36 6.78 -41.96 -15.81
C ALA A 36 5.51 -41.98 -14.94
N LEU A 37 4.35 -41.58 -15.49
CA LEU A 37 3.07 -42.34 -15.45
C LEU A 37 1.95 -41.57 -16.18
N THR A 38 0.85 -42.26 -16.51
CA THR A 38 -0.12 -41.86 -17.54
C THR A 38 -1.56 -42.10 -17.09
N ILE A 39 -2.51 -41.23 -17.50
CA ILE A 39 -3.95 -41.46 -17.76
C ILE A 39 -4.52 -40.10 -18.27
N GLN A 40 -4.78 -39.90 -19.58
CA GLN A 40 -5.97 -40.30 -20.37
C GLN A 40 -7.24 -39.49 -20.00
N LYS A 41 -7.63 -38.38 -20.66
CA LYS A 41 -8.05 -38.04 -22.06
C LYS A 41 -9.57 -38.09 -22.35
N GLN A 42 -10.09 -36.90 -22.70
CA GLN A 42 -11.19 -36.59 -23.64
C GLN A 42 -12.67 -36.88 -23.29
N PHE A 43 -13.49 -35.81 -23.25
CA PHE A 43 -14.63 -35.44 -24.14
C PHE A 43 -15.45 -34.33 -23.43
N LEU A 44 -16.22 -33.42 -24.02
CA LEU A 44 -16.20 -32.55 -25.21
C LEU A 44 -17.53 -31.76 -25.21
N ALA A 45 -17.48 -30.42 -25.27
CA ALA A 45 -18.52 -29.45 -25.69
C ALA A 45 -20.01 -29.55 -25.22
N ALA A 46 -20.53 -28.45 -24.66
CA ALA A 46 -21.76 -27.76 -25.11
C ALA A 46 -21.88 -26.36 -24.44
N VAL A 47 -22.74 -25.47 -24.96
CA VAL A 47 -22.88 -24.05 -24.54
C VAL A 47 -24.36 -23.66 -24.42
N ILE A 48 -24.62 -22.50 -23.80
CA ILE A 48 -25.90 -21.74 -23.68
C ILE A 48 -26.69 -22.04 -22.41
N GLY A 49 -27.12 -20.98 -21.72
CA GLY A 49 -27.98 -20.99 -20.54
C GLY A 49 -28.99 -19.83 -20.58
N LEU A 50 -29.79 -19.66 -19.52
CA LEU A 50 -30.81 -18.61 -19.38
C LEU A 50 -31.31 -18.52 -17.92
N GLY A 51 -31.90 -17.38 -17.55
CA GLY A 51 -32.79 -17.28 -16.37
C GLY A 51 -32.24 -16.54 -15.15
N LEU A 52 -32.91 -15.45 -14.76
CA LEU A 52 -32.72 -14.75 -13.49
C LEU A 52 -33.53 -15.43 -12.37
N ALA A 53 -32.96 -15.49 -11.16
CA ALA A 53 -33.73 -15.66 -9.92
C ALA A 53 -32.96 -15.01 -8.76
N SER A 54 -33.44 -13.85 -8.28
CA SER A 54 -32.87 -13.18 -7.10
C SER A 54 -33.45 -13.80 -5.82
N SER A 55 -32.59 -14.34 -4.96
CA SER A 55 -32.97 -14.81 -3.62
C SER A 55 -32.12 -14.13 -2.55
N LEU A 56 -32.74 -13.23 -1.78
CA LEU A 56 -32.14 -12.60 -0.60
C LEU A 56 -32.05 -13.63 0.53
N VAL A 57 -30.84 -13.89 1.04
CA VAL A 57 -30.62 -14.61 2.29
C VAL A 57 -30.09 -13.61 3.31
N ALA A 58 -30.97 -13.16 4.21
CA ALA A 58 -30.57 -12.30 5.32
C ALA A 58 -29.85 -13.14 6.39
N THR A 59 -28.65 -12.73 6.78
CA THR A 59 -27.93 -13.30 7.92
C THR A 59 -28.47 -12.71 9.23
N ASN A 60 -29.11 -13.54 10.06
CA ASN A 60 -29.56 -13.12 11.38
C ASN A 60 -28.37 -12.75 12.28
N ALA A 61 -28.48 -11.62 12.99
CA ALA A 61 -27.48 -11.16 13.96
C ALA A 61 -27.98 -11.34 15.40
N SER A 62 -27.05 -11.45 16.35
CA SER A 62 -27.23 -11.12 17.77
C SER A 62 -25.84 -11.04 18.44
N ALA A 63 -25.61 -10.31 19.53
CA ALA A 63 -26.53 -9.45 20.30
C ALA A 63 -25.98 -8.02 20.43
N ALA A 64 -26.86 -7.05 20.74
CA ALA A 64 -26.63 -5.65 20.41
C ALA A 64 -25.84 -4.80 21.45
N CYS A 65 -25.43 -5.37 22.59
CA CYS A 65 -24.82 -4.61 23.69
C CYS A 65 -23.44 -5.12 24.11
N VAL A 66 -22.49 -4.22 24.33
CA VAL A 66 -21.08 -4.53 24.59
C VAL A 66 -20.56 -3.73 25.79
N TYR A 67 -19.83 -4.39 26.70
CA TYR A 67 -19.11 -3.78 27.83
C TYR A 67 -17.60 -3.81 27.56
N THR A 68 -16.93 -2.65 27.66
CA THR A 68 -15.49 -2.50 27.34
C THR A 68 -14.77 -1.74 28.45
N VAL A 69 -13.77 -2.35 29.09
CA VAL A 69 -12.89 -1.63 30.04
C VAL A 69 -11.95 -0.71 29.26
N SER A 70 -11.95 0.58 29.57
CA SER A 70 -11.22 1.62 28.84
C SER A 70 -9.97 2.13 29.57
N ASN A 71 -9.93 2.03 30.91
CA ASN A 71 -8.72 2.31 31.71
C ASN A 71 -8.76 1.58 33.06
N SER A 72 -7.59 1.37 33.68
CA SER A 72 -7.42 0.73 34.98
C SER A 72 -6.24 1.34 35.76
N TRP A 73 -6.41 1.50 37.07
CA TRP A 73 -5.34 1.90 38.01
C TRP A 73 -5.32 1.00 39.26
N GLY A 74 -5.77 -0.26 39.11
CA GLY A 74 -5.70 -1.29 40.15
C GLY A 74 -6.81 -1.22 41.20
N SER A 75 -6.96 -0.07 41.89
CA SER A 75 -8.05 0.15 42.86
C SER A 75 -9.38 0.57 42.21
N GLY A 76 -9.33 1.02 40.95
CA GLY A 76 -10.50 1.39 40.16
C GLY A 76 -10.22 1.35 38.66
N PHE A 77 -11.29 1.58 37.90
CA PHE A 77 -11.32 1.48 36.45
C PHE A 77 -12.36 2.42 35.83
N THR A 78 -12.23 2.66 34.52
CA THR A 78 -13.33 3.15 33.68
C THR A 78 -13.69 2.13 32.63
N ALA A 79 -14.96 2.09 32.25
CA ALA A 79 -15.48 1.27 31.16
C ALA A 79 -16.54 2.05 30.37
N SER A 80 -16.82 1.61 29.14
CA SER A 80 -18.00 2.04 28.39
C SER A 80 -18.94 0.87 28.10
N ILE A 81 -20.23 1.20 27.99
CA ILE A 81 -21.30 0.29 27.62
C ILE A 81 -21.95 0.85 26.37
N ARG A 82 -21.83 0.10 25.27
CA ARG A 82 -22.41 0.43 23.97
C ARG A 82 -23.72 -0.34 23.80
N VAL A 83 -24.78 0.37 23.44
CA VAL A 83 -26.15 -0.16 23.29
C VAL A 83 -26.58 0.10 21.85
N THR A 84 -26.79 -0.96 21.07
CA THR A 84 -27.18 -0.87 19.65
C THR A 84 -28.64 -1.26 19.49
N ASN A 85 -29.32 -0.65 18.53
CA ASN A 85 -30.60 -1.15 18.02
C ASN A 85 -30.34 -1.98 16.75
N ASP A 86 -30.27 -3.31 16.88
CA ASP A 86 -30.16 -4.26 15.76
C ASP A 86 -31.54 -4.65 15.17
N THR A 87 -32.64 -4.13 15.73
CA THR A 87 -33.99 -4.34 15.21
C THR A 87 -34.29 -3.43 14.00
N ALA A 88 -35.32 -3.77 13.21
CA ALA A 88 -35.75 -2.99 12.05
C ALA A 88 -36.60 -1.74 12.40
N VAL A 89 -36.90 -1.49 13.67
CA VAL A 89 -37.83 -0.44 14.14
C VAL A 89 -37.07 0.56 15.01
N ALA A 90 -37.38 1.86 14.92
CA ALA A 90 -36.77 2.87 15.78
C ALA A 90 -37.19 2.70 17.24
N VAL A 91 -36.20 2.64 18.14
CA VAL A 91 -36.38 2.41 19.58
C VAL A 91 -36.30 3.73 20.31
N ASN A 92 -37.37 4.08 21.03
CA ASN A 92 -37.50 5.35 21.75
C ASN A 92 -37.21 5.16 23.24
N GLY A 93 -35.93 5.24 23.59
CA GLY A 93 -35.41 5.03 24.94
C GLY A 93 -34.83 3.63 25.13
N TRP A 94 -33.79 3.53 25.95
CA TRP A 94 -33.15 2.26 26.30
C TRP A 94 -32.83 2.19 27.78
N GLN A 95 -32.90 0.97 28.31
CA GLN A 95 -32.47 0.61 29.66
C GLN A 95 -31.60 -0.64 29.58
N VAL A 96 -30.49 -0.63 30.32
CA VAL A 96 -29.61 -1.78 30.48
C VAL A 96 -29.29 -2.05 31.94
N ASN A 97 -29.04 -3.31 32.27
CA ASN A 97 -28.70 -3.79 33.60
C ASN A 97 -27.51 -4.75 33.52
N TRP A 98 -26.65 -4.73 34.53
CA TRP A 98 -25.54 -5.67 34.68
C TRP A 98 -25.37 -6.03 36.16
N GLY A 99 -24.26 -6.64 36.53
CA GLY A 99 -23.89 -6.88 37.92
C GLY A 99 -22.41 -7.21 38.04
N TYR A 100 -21.84 -6.95 39.21
CA TYR A 100 -20.49 -7.34 39.57
C TYR A 100 -20.53 -8.25 40.81
N THR A 101 -19.57 -9.15 40.91
CA THR A 101 -19.39 -10.08 42.04
C THR A 101 -18.62 -9.43 43.19
N LYS A 102 -17.70 -8.52 42.88
CA LYS A 102 -16.87 -7.78 43.84
C LYS A 102 -16.76 -6.29 43.53
N ASN A 103 -16.71 -5.92 42.25
CA ASN A 103 -16.56 -4.52 41.86
C ASN A 103 -17.82 -3.71 42.19
N THR A 104 -17.72 -2.38 42.22
CA THR A 104 -18.86 -1.47 42.38
C THR A 104 -18.75 -0.29 41.42
N VAL A 105 -19.87 0.20 40.90
CA VAL A 105 -19.92 1.45 40.13
C VAL A 105 -19.91 2.63 41.11
N THR A 106 -19.08 3.62 40.85
CA THR A 106 -18.96 4.84 41.68
C THR A 106 -19.54 6.08 40.99
N SER A 107 -19.52 6.14 39.66
CA SER A 107 -20.17 7.18 38.87
C SER A 107 -20.43 6.73 37.42
N ALA A 108 -21.26 7.47 36.69
CA ALA A 108 -21.54 7.24 35.28
C ALA A 108 -21.73 8.58 34.53
N TRP A 109 -21.55 8.57 33.20
CA TRP A 109 -21.80 9.72 32.33
C TRP A 109 -22.44 9.28 31.01
N ASN A 110 -23.16 10.19 30.35
CA ASN A 110 -24.03 9.95 29.18
C ASN A 110 -25.22 9.00 29.40
N ALA A 111 -25.47 8.59 30.65
CA ALA A 111 -26.65 7.83 31.08
C ALA A 111 -27.12 8.32 32.46
N GLN A 112 -28.38 8.03 32.79
CA GLN A 112 -28.89 8.18 34.15
C GLN A 112 -28.80 6.82 34.86
N LEU A 113 -28.00 6.74 35.92
CA LEU A 113 -27.81 5.53 36.72
C LEU A 113 -28.95 5.38 37.74
N SER A 114 -29.41 4.14 37.95
CA SER A 114 -30.39 3.77 38.97
C SER A 114 -29.83 2.61 39.80
N GLY A 115 -29.68 2.84 41.11
CA GLY A 115 -28.84 1.97 41.96
C GLY A 115 -27.39 1.95 41.46
N SER A 116 -26.70 0.81 41.58
CA SER A 116 -25.32 0.65 41.12
C SER A 116 -25.18 0.07 39.71
N TYR A 117 -26.18 -0.70 39.21
CA TYR A 117 -26.01 -1.55 38.02
C TYR A 117 -27.18 -1.49 37.02
N SER A 118 -28.00 -0.44 37.06
CA SER A 118 -29.01 -0.15 36.02
C SER A 118 -28.77 1.24 35.44
N ALA A 119 -28.89 1.39 34.12
CA ALA A 119 -28.71 2.66 33.44
C ALA A 119 -29.76 2.88 32.35
N THR A 120 -30.32 4.09 32.27
CA THR A 120 -31.22 4.54 31.21
C THR A 120 -30.60 5.65 30.38
N ASN A 121 -31.10 5.82 29.15
CA ASN A 121 -30.73 6.93 28.29
C ASN A 121 -30.97 8.32 28.92
N LEU A 122 -30.28 9.32 28.38
CA LEU A 122 -30.62 10.73 28.53
C LEU A 122 -31.52 11.18 27.36
N ALA A 123 -32.08 12.39 27.44
CA ALA A 123 -33.01 12.90 26.42
C ALA A 123 -32.43 12.97 24.98
N TRP A 124 -31.10 13.11 24.85
CA TRP A 124 -30.42 13.28 23.56
C TRP A 124 -29.90 11.99 22.92
N ASN A 125 -29.82 10.88 23.66
CA ASN A 125 -29.34 9.57 23.14
C ASN A 125 -30.36 8.43 23.31
N GLY A 126 -31.63 8.75 23.59
CA GLY A 126 -32.69 7.75 23.74
C GLY A 126 -33.21 7.16 22.42
N ASN A 127 -33.35 7.96 21.38
CA ASN A 127 -33.89 7.49 20.10
C ASN A 127 -32.79 6.85 19.24
N LEU A 128 -32.92 5.56 18.95
CA LEU A 128 -32.01 4.78 18.11
C LEU A 128 -32.76 4.19 16.93
N ASN A 129 -32.43 4.62 15.71
CA ASN A 129 -32.91 3.95 14.49
C ASN A 129 -32.18 2.61 14.27
N SER A 130 -32.67 1.79 13.34
CA SER A 130 -32.04 0.52 12.99
C SER A 130 -30.56 0.70 12.63
N GLY A 131 -29.69 -0.12 13.23
CA GLY A 131 -28.23 -0.08 13.08
C GLY A 131 -27.52 1.03 13.88
N GLN A 132 -28.24 1.90 14.59
CA GLN A 132 -27.65 2.97 15.41
C GLN A 132 -27.34 2.50 16.84
N SER A 133 -26.39 3.17 17.49
CA SER A 133 -25.98 2.86 18.86
C SER A 133 -25.82 4.13 19.71
N ALA A 134 -26.19 4.02 20.99
CA ALA A 134 -25.73 4.92 22.04
C ALA A 134 -24.52 4.30 22.76
N GLU A 135 -23.71 5.13 23.41
CA GLU A 135 -22.64 4.67 24.30
C GLU A 135 -22.56 5.57 25.52
N PHE A 136 -22.41 4.95 26.69
CA PHE A 136 -22.27 5.63 27.97
C PHE A 136 -21.09 5.06 28.76
N GLY A 137 -20.57 5.84 29.71
CA GLY A 137 -19.39 5.45 30.49
C GLY A 137 -19.70 5.27 31.97
N VAL A 138 -18.93 4.40 32.60
CA VAL A 138 -18.97 4.13 34.04
C VAL A 138 -17.57 4.17 34.63
N GLN A 139 -17.45 4.70 35.84
CA GLN A 139 -16.27 4.53 36.70
C GLN A 139 -16.63 3.55 37.81
N GLY A 140 -15.69 2.67 38.18
CA GLY A 140 -15.89 1.72 39.25
C GLY A 140 -14.65 1.48 40.11
N ALA A 141 -14.89 0.92 41.29
CA ALA A 141 -13.87 0.42 42.21
C ALA A 141 -13.74 -1.10 42.07
N THR A 142 -12.53 -1.63 42.21
CA THR A 142 -12.26 -3.08 42.16
C THR A 142 -12.49 -3.78 43.50
N ASN A 143 -12.53 -3.02 44.60
CA ASN A 143 -12.71 -3.54 45.97
C ASN A 143 -11.73 -4.66 46.34
N GLY A 144 -10.50 -4.62 45.79
CA GLY A 144 -9.47 -5.65 45.97
C GLY A 144 -9.65 -6.92 45.10
N GLY A 145 -10.63 -6.94 44.21
CA GLY A 145 -10.81 -7.96 43.17
C GLY A 145 -10.05 -7.64 41.87
N ALA A 146 -10.21 -8.52 40.88
CA ALA A 146 -9.84 -8.25 39.49
C ALA A 146 -10.96 -7.45 38.79
N ILE A 147 -10.65 -6.81 37.66
CA ILE A 147 -11.69 -6.09 36.89
C ILE A 147 -12.61 -7.09 36.19
N GLU A 148 -13.91 -6.95 36.43
CA GLU A 148 -14.97 -7.80 35.89
C GLU A 148 -15.52 -7.21 34.59
N THR A 149 -15.81 -8.07 33.61
CA THR A 149 -16.47 -7.73 32.34
C THR A 149 -17.82 -8.46 32.25
N PRO A 150 -18.89 -7.91 32.85
CA PRO A 150 -20.16 -8.60 32.99
C PRO A 150 -20.99 -8.59 31.70
N ALA A 151 -21.89 -9.56 31.58
CA ALA A 151 -22.91 -9.54 30.53
C ALA A 151 -23.90 -8.38 30.76
N ILE A 152 -24.23 -7.68 29.67
CA ILE A 152 -25.25 -6.63 29.68
C ILE A 152 -26.61 -7.25 29.35
N THR A 153 -27.63 -6.90 30.11
CA THR A 153 -29.01 -7.38 29.98
C THR A 153 -29.97 -6.20 29.83
N GLY A 154 -31.16 -6.43 29.27
CA GLY A 154 -32.11 -5.37 28.92
C GLY A 154 -32.74 -5.63 27.56
N ALA A 155 -33.75 -4.85 27.17
CA ALA A 155 -34.60 -5.14 26.00
C ALA A 155 -33.85 -5.22 24.65
N LEU A 156 -32.68 -4.58 24.53
CA LEU A 156 -31.81 -4.64 23.35
C LEU A 156 -30.60 -5.58 23.53
N CYS A 157 -30.42 -6.17 24.71
CA CYS A 157 -29.16 -6.79 25.12
C CYS A 157 -29.28 -8.30 25.42
N SER A 158 -30.47 -8.77 25.83
CA SER A 158 -30.70 -10.20 26.11
C SER A 158 -31.20 -10.95 24.86
N SER A 159 -30.51 -12.04 24.52
CA SER A 159 -30.88 -12.98 23.45
C SER A 159 -32.09 -13.84 23.83
N SER A 160 -33.28 -13.24 23.82
CA SER A 160 -34.55 -13.92 24.15
C SER A 160 -35.58 -13.78 23.02
N THR A 161 -35.92 -14.90 22.38
CA THR A 161 -37.04 -14.99 21.41
C THR A 161 -38.37 -14.76 22.13
N ALA A 162 -38.85 -13.51 22.13
CA ALA A 162 -40.09 -13.11 22.78
C ALA A 162 -41.34 -13.38 21.92
N SER A 163 -41.55 -14.64 21.51
CA SER A 163 -42.85 -15.09 21.01
C SER A 163 -43.74 -15.43 22.20
N SER A 164 -44.75 -14.60 22.47
CA SER A 164 -45.75 -14.87 23.50
C SER A 164 -46.64 -16.05 23.14
N VAL A 165 -47.01 -16.79 24.19
CA VAL A 165 -48.05 -17.84 24.33
C VAL A 165 -49.19 -17.87 23.27
N ALA A 166 -49.78 -19.03 22.94
CA ALA A 166 -50.10 -20.12 23.88
C ALA A 166 -50.30 -21.53 23.26
N SER A 167 -50.16 -22.54 24.12
CA SER A 167 -50.82 -23.87 24.05
C SER A 167 -50.42 -24.83 22.89
N SER A 168 -50.27 -26.15 23.07
CA SER A 168 -50.65 -27.03 24.19
C SER A 168 -49.59 -28.13 24.46
N ALA A 169 -49.61 -28.68 25.67
CA ALA A 169 -48.97 -29.97 26.03
C ALA A 169 -49.81 -31.17 25.47
N PRO A 170 -49.43 -32.48 25.59
CA PRO A 170 -48.69 -33.07 26.71
C PRO A 170 -47.65 -34.19 26.40
N VAL A 171 -47.06 -34.67 27.51
CA VAL A 171 -46.06 -35.74 27.71
C VAL A 171 -46.43 -37.16 27.24
N ILE A 172 -45.40 -37.96 26.89
CA ILE A 172 -45.02 -39.27 27.50
C ILE A 172 -43.47 -39.30 27.43
N SER A 173 -42.68 -39.50 28.51
CA SER A 173 -42.21 -40.76 29.15
C SER A 173 -41.58 -41.80 28.18
N SER A 174 -40.60 -42.64 28.55
CA SER A 174 -39.99 -42.94 29.86
C SER A 174 -38.56 -43.54 29.75
N SER A 175 -37.94 -43.81 30.90
CA SER A 175 -36.99 -44.92 31.18
C SER A 175 -35.69 -45.05 30.37
N VAL A 176 -34.58 -44.71 31.04
CA VAL A 176 -33.20 -45.13 30.71
C VAL A 176 -32.88 -46.56 31.21
N SER A 177 -31.69 -47.05 30.85
CA SER A 177 -31.03 -48.30 31.30
C SER A 177 -31.43 -49.58 30.55
N SER A 178 -30.51 -50.46 30.16
CA SER A 178 -29.03 -50.40 30.15
C SER A 178 -28.45 -51.58 29.37
N ILE A 179 -27.21 -51.49 28.86
CA ILE A 179 -26.11 -52.42 29.20
C ILE A 179 -24.77 -52.04 28.52
N VAL A 180 -23.77 -51.80 29.37
CA VAL A 180 -22.34 -52.11 29.25
C VAL A 180 -21.71 -52.27 27.85
N ARG A 181 -20.84 -51.31 27.48
CA ARG A 181 -19.41 -51.64 27.34
C ARG A 181 -18.49 -50.42 27.54
N SER A 182 -17.39 -50.64 28.25
CA SER A 182 -16.39 -49.62 28.53
C SER A 182 -15.48 -49.41 27.33
N SER A 183 -15.43 -48.17 26.82
CA SER A 183 -14.38 -47.70 25.91
C SER A 183 -13.66 -46.55 26.60
N SER A 184 -12.39 -46.74 26.95
CA SER A 184 -11.54 -45.70 27.53
C SER A 184 -11.36 -44.54 26.55
N SER A 185 -11.39 -43.33 27.09
CA SER A 185 -11.10 -42.05 26.43
C SER A 185 -10.06 -42.11 25.30
N SER A 186 -10.50 -41.81 24.07
CA SER A 186 -9.66 -41.28 23.00
C SER A 186 -10.30 -39.99 22.47
N VAL A 187 -9.73 -38.86 22.85
CA VAL A 187 -10.21 -37.51 22.48
C VAL A 187 -10.12 -37.35 20.95
N ALA A 188 -11.10 -36.67 20.33
CA ALA A 188 -11.06 -36.35 18.90
C ALA A 188 -9.80 -35.52 18.58
N PRO A 189 -9.09 -35.79 17.48
CA PRO A 189 -7.70 -35.35 17.33
C PRO A 189 -7.55 -33.82 17.23
N VAL A 190 -6.76 -33.27 18.14
CA VAL A 190 -6.19 -31.92 18.04
C VAL A 190 -5.21 -31.88 16.86
N VAL A 191 -5.21 -30.78 16.09
CA VAL A 191 -4.16 -30.53 15.09
C VAL A 191 -2.93 -29.97 15.82
N ASN A 192 -1.89 -30.79 15.96
CA ASN A 192 -0.86 -30.64 16.99
C ASN A 192 0.03 -29.39 16.90
N ASN A 193 0.21 -28.76 15.73
CA ASN A 193 0.99 -27.53 15.60
C ASN A 193 0.50 -26.64 14.45
N ILE A 194 -0.34 -25.65 14.77
CA ILE A 194 -0.84 -24.69 13.79
C ILE A 194 0.16 -23.57 13.46
N ALA A 195 1.32 -23.50 14.13
CA ALA A 195 2.39 -22.54 13.76
C ALA A 195 2.88 -22.76 12.33
N THR A 196 2.86 -24.00 11.84
CA THR A 196 3.14 -24.39 10.44
C THR A 196 2.19 -23.76 9.41
N LEU A 197 1.02 -23.30 9.84
CA LEU A 197 0.01 -22.63 9.02
C LEU A 197 0.08 -21.09 9.10
N ALA A 198 1.02 -20.55 9.88
CA ALA A 198 1.23 -19.11 10.02
C ALA A 198 2.32 -18.60 9.08
N THR A 199 2.20 -17.33 8.69
CA THR A 199 3.35 -16.56 8.20
C THR A 199 4.17 -16.08 9.39
N ALA A 200 5.45 -16.43 9.43
CA ALA A 200 6.37 -15.97 10.47
C ALA A 200 7.02 -14.62 10.07
N THR A 201 6.99 -13.64 10.96
CA THR A 201 7.63 -12.33 10.82
C THR A 201 8.43 -11.98 12.08
N THR A 202 9.28 -10.95 12.03
CA THR A 202 10.17 -10.57 13.13
C THR A 202 10.59 -9.10 13.08
N SER A 203 11.01 -8.55 14.21
CA SER A 203 11.70 -7.25 14.28
C SER A 203 13.04 -7.23 13.53
N TYR A 204 13.81 -8.33 13.61
CA TYR A 204 15.14 -8.45 13.01
C TYR A 204 15.61 -9.91 13.01
N VAL A 205 16.21 -10.38 11.91
CA VAL A 205 16.94 -11.66 11.83
C VAL A 205 18.30 -11.44 11.17
N SER A 206 19.35 -12.07 11.70
CA SER A 206 20.71 -11.99 11.14
C SER A 206 20.78 -12.68 9.78
N SER A 207 21.65 -12.20 8.87
CA SER A 207 21.68 -12.63 7.46
C SER A 207 22.15 -14.08 7.20
N TRP A 208 22.59 -14.79 8.23
CA TRP A 208 22.94 -16.23 8.21
C TRP A 208 21.98 -17.09 9.04
N GLU A 209 20.97 -16.48 9.66
CA GLU A 209 19.87 -17.17 10.36
C GLU A 209 18.61 -17.13 9.48
N THR A 210 17.59 -17.92 9.82
CA THR A 210 16.36 -18.03 9.04
C THR A 210 15.12 -17.94 9.92
N ILE A 211 14.22 -17.00 9.56
CA ILE A 211 12.92 -16.88 10.21
C ILE A 211 12.04 -18.13 10.03
N ARG A 212 12.33 -19.01 9.04
CA ARG A 212 11.57 -20.24 8.81
C ARG A 212 11.81 -21.33 9.87
N ALA A 213 12.97 -21.33 10.54
CA ALA A 213 13.26 -22.33 11.57
C ALA A 213 12.27 -22.24 12.75
N VAL A 214 11.65 -21.07 12.98
CA VAL A 214 10.69 -20.92 14.08
C VAL A 214 9.38 -21.67 13.84
N ASN A 215 9.07 -22.18 12.64
CA ASN A 215 7.84 -22.92 12.38
C ASN A 215 7.95 -24.01 11.29
N ASP A 216 9.13 -24.59 11.11
CA ASP A 216 9.33 -25.72 10.20
C ASP A 216 8.95 -27.08 10.82
N ASN A 217 8.55 -27.10 12.10
CA ASN A 217 8.18 -28.28 12.86
C ASN A 217 9.38 -29.21 13.17
N SER A 218 10.58 -28.64 13.25
CA SER A 218 11.78 -29.30 13.77
C SER A 218 11.63 -29.68 15.25
N ASN A 219 12.52 -30.53 15.77
CA ASN A 219 12.49 -31.00 17.15
C ASN A 219 13.91 -31.05 17.76
N PRO A 220 14.47 -29.88 18.16
CA PRO A 220 15.89 -29.75 18.50
C PRO A 220 16.35 -30.63 19.66
N ALA A 221 17.54 -31.22 19.53
CA ALA A 221 18.14 -32.08 20.56
C ALA A 221 18.73 -31.30 21.74
N ASN A 222 19.15 -30.05 21.52
CA ASN A 222 19.65 -29.13 22.55
C ASN A 222 19.57 -27.67 22.05
N SER A 223 19.79 -26.68 22.92
CA SER A 223 19.68 -25.25 22.56
C SER A 223 20.74 -24.72 21.59
N ASN A 224 21.75 -25.51 21.20
CA ASN A 224 22.70 -25.17 20.13
C ASN A 224 22.55 -26.10 18.90
N ASP A 225 21.44 -26.84 18.80
CA ASP A 225 21.16 -27.73 17.67
C ASP A 225 20.60 -26.94 16.48
N LYS A 226 21.51 -26.46 15.62
CA LYS A 226 21.18 -25.75 14.38
C LYS A 226 20.92 -26.69 13.18
N SER A 227 20.63 -27.97 13.39
CA SER A 227 20.50 -28.94 12.27
C SER A 227 19.32 -28.66 11.33
N ALA A 228 18.25 -28.01 11.82
CA ALA A 228 17.15 -27.47 11.01
C ALA A 228 17.36 -25.99 10.60
N GLY A 229 18.46 -25.37 11.04
CA GLY A 229 18.64 -23.92 11.09
C GLY A 229 18.32 -23.34 12.46
N ALA A 230 18.25 -22.02 12.54
CA ALA A 230 17.80 -21.27 13.73
C ALA A 230 17.29 -19.89 13.30
N TYR A 231 16.51 -19.25 14.16
CA TYR A 231 16.33 -17.79 14.17
C TYR A 231 17.25 -17.18 15.25
N GLY A 232 17.93 -16.08 14.91
CA GLY A 232 18.70 -15.28 15.83
C GLY A 232 18.77 -13.82 15.35
N ASN A 233 18.88 -12.88 16.30
CA ASN A 233 18.83 -11.44 16.04
C ASN A 233 20.14 -10.69 16.36
N TRP A 234 21.29 -11.33 16.13
CA TRP A 234 22.61 -10.71 16.28
C TRP A 234 22.78 -9.51 15.33
N ASN A 235 23.20 -8.31 15.76
CA ASN A 235 23.74 -7.92 17.07
C ASN A 235 22.86 -6.88 17.80
N ASN A 236 21.80 -7.31 18.50
CA ASN A 236 20.82 -6.42 19.14
C ASN A 236 20.71 -6.64 20.68
N PRO A 237 21.81 -6.58 21.45
CA PRO A 237 21.79 -6.81 22.89
C PRO A 237 20.98 -5.74 23.66
N ASN A 238 20.42 -6.13 24.80
CA ASN A 238 19.65 -5.26 25.71
C ASN A 238 18.46 -4.54 25.04
N SER A 239 17.87 -5.15 24.00
CA SER A 239 16.69 -4.65 23.30
C SER A 239 15.56 -5.69 23.34
N ILE A 240 14.30 -5.25 23.23
CA ILE A 240 13.18 -6.18 23.01
C ILE A 240 13.11 -6.45 21.51
N GLN A 241 13.32 -7.71 21.15
CA GLN A 241 13.15 -8.25 19.80
C GLN A 241 11.94 -9.20 19.81
N TRP A 242 11.30 -9.39 18.66
CA TRP A 242 10.09 -10.23 18.59
C TRP A 242 10.06 -11.11 17.35
N VAL A 243 9.31 -12.21 17.47
CA VAL A 243 8.87 -13.08 16.37
C VAL A 243 7.35 -13.19 16.46
N GLN A 244 6.67 -13.18 15.32
CA GLN A 244 5.21 -13.09 15.23
C GLN A 244 4.67 -14.08 14.20
N TYR A 245 3.51 -14.66 14.51
CA TYR A 245 2.68 -15.42 13.59
C TYR A 245 1.46 -14.64 13.16
N ASP A 246 1.20 -14.67 11.86
CA ASP A 246 -0.05 -14.24 11.22
C ASP A 246 -0.74 -15.46 10.60
N TRP A 247 -1.95 -15.79 11.07
CA TRP A 247 -2.84 -16.77 10.46
C TRP A 247 -3.89 -16.09 9.56
N PRO A 248 -4.37 -16.74 8.49
CA PRO A 248 -5.36 -16.17 7.57
C PRO A 248 -6.78 -16.05 8.16
N GLN A 249 -7.00 -16.58 9.35
CA GLN A 249 -8.28 -16.57 10.07
C GLN A 249 -8.01 -16.64 11.59
N ASN A 250 -9.05 -16.45 12.40
CA ASN A 250 -8.95 -16.68 13.84
C ASN A 250 -8.81 -18.18 14.15
N TYR A 251 -7.93 -18.49 15.09
CA TYR A 251 -7.81 -19.81 15.74
C TYR A 251 -8.07 -19.64 17.23
N SER A 252 -8.73 -20.61 17.86
CA SER A 252 -8.76 -20.70 19.32
C SER A 252 -7.50 -21.42 19.79
N LEU A 253 -6.68 -20.72 20.58
CA LEU A 253 -5.36 -21.14 20.99
C LEU A 253 -5.38 -21.78 22.38
N THR A 254 -4.87 -23.00 22.48
CA THR A 254 -4.86 -23.77 23.74
C THR A 254 -3.57 -23.57 24.53
N ASN A 255 -2.42 -23.68 23.86
CA ASN A 255 -1.08 -23.49 24.42
C ASN A 255 -0.06 -23.16 23.32
N THR A 256 1.14 -22.75 23.74
CA THR A 256 2.29 -22.50 22.87
C THR A 256 3.58 -22.96 23.54
N GLN A 257 4.59 -23.36 22.75
CA GLN A 257 5.86 -23.92 23.22
C GLN A 257 7.04 -23.30 22.48
N VAL A 258 8.03 -22.72 23.18
CA VAL A 258 9.22 -22.13 22.55
C VAL A 258 10.49 -22.91 22.92
N TYR A 259 11.31 -23.24 21.92
CA TYR A 259 12.65 -23.78 22.11
C TYR A 259 13.68 -22.67 21.84
N TRP A 260 14.44 -22.26 22.87
CA TRP A 260 15.40 -21.16 22.77
C TRP A 260 16.70 -21.60 22.09
N PHE A 261 17.21 -20.78 21.17
CA PHE A 261 18.55 -20.91 20.58
C PHE A 261 19.58 -20.18 21.46
N ASP A 262 20.71 -20.82 21.70
CA ASP A 262 21.78 -20.33 22.54
C ASP A 262 23.13 -20.94 22.09
N ASP A 263 23.97 -20.13 21.43
CA ASP A 263 25.29 -20.54 20.92
C ASP A 263 26.39 -20.50 22.00
N ASN A 264 26.06 -20.07 23.22
CA ASN A 264 26.97 -19.73 24.33
C ASN A 264 27.96 -18.58 23.99
N GLY A 265 27.62 -17.74 23.01
CA GLY A 265 28.43 -16.66 22.47
C GLY A 265 27.61 -15.40 22.16
N GLY A 266 27.27 -15.17 20.89
CA GLY A 266 26.61 -13.94 20.44
C GLY A 266 25.08 -13.97 20.54
N VAL A 267 24.49 -15.17 20.63
CA VAL A 267 23.05 -15.38 20.74
C VAL A 267 22.79 -16.28 21.94
N LEU A 268 22.11 -15.74 22.96
CA LEU A 268 21.84 -16.43 24.22
C LEU A 268 20.34 -16.56 24.48
N THR A 269 19.99 -17.49 25.37
CA THR A 269 18.65 -17.63 25.94
C THR A 269 18.16 -16.28 26.48
N PRO A 270 16.90 -15.86 26.25
CA PRO A 270 16.39 -14.59 26.77
C PRO A 270 16.50 -14.51 28.31
N THR A 271 16.75 -13.32 28.84
CA THR A 271 16.59 -13.02 30.27
C THR A 271 15.14 -12.62 30.61
N ARG A 272 14.33 -12.29 29.60
CA ARG A 272 12.90 -12.06 29.68
C ARG A 272 12.24 -12.47 28.37
N ALA A 273 11.17 -13.27 28.43
CA ALA A 273 10.30 -13.53 27.28
C ALA A 273 8.83 -13.63 27.69
N TYR A 274 7.92 -13.16 26.83
CA TYR A 274 6.47 -13.21 27.04
C TYR A 274 5.73 -13.32 25.70
N ILE A 275 4.50 -13.82 25.76
CA ILE A 275 3.60 -13.91 24.61
C ILE A 275 2.62 -12.74 24.64
N GLU A 276 2.28 -12.24 23.45
CA GLU A 276 1.20 -11.29 23.22
C GLU A 276 0.28 -11.82 22.12
N TYR A 277 -1.02 -11.53 22.20
CA TYR A 277 -1.98 -11.80 21.13
C TYR A 277 -2.57 -10.49 20.60
N TRP A 278 -2.99 -10.50 19.33
CA TRP A 278 -3.68 -9.36 18.75
C TRP A 278 -5.17 -9.43 19.09
N SER A 279 -5.70 -8.37 19.74
CA SER A 279 -7.12 -8.25 20.11
C SER A 279 -8.03 -7.80 18.96
N GLY A 280 -7.45 -7.50 17.79
CA GLY A 280 -8.11 -6.76 16.71
C GLY A 280 -7.65 -5.30 16.63
N SER A 281 -7.26 -4.68 17.76
CA SER A 281 -6.84 -3.28 17.84
C SER A 281 -5.52 -3.02 18.58
N ALA A 282 -5.08 -3.94 19.44
CA ALA A 282 -3.87 -3.81 20.23
C ALA A 282 -3.21 -5.17 20.49
N TRP A 283 -1.93 -5.15 20.88
CA TRP A 283 -1.24 -6.30 21.44
C TRP A 283 -1.55 -6.40 22.94
N VAL A 284 -2.03 -7.57 23.37
CA VAL A 284 -2.40 -7.87 24.75
C VAL A 284 -1.53 -9.00 25.27
N ASN A 285 -0.92 -8.82 26.44
CA ASN A 285 -0.01 -9.80 27.03
C ASN A 285 -0.78 -11.08 27.47
N ALA A 286 -0.33 -12.25 27.04
CA ALA A 286 -0.90 -13.55 27.34
C ALA A 286 -0.17 -14.31 28.47
N GLY A 287 1.02 -13.85 28.88
CA GLY A 287 1.84 -14.45 29.93
C GLY A 287 3.33 -14.52 29.60
N ASN A 288 4.16 -14.71 30.63
CA ASN A 288 5.60 -14.93 30.49
C ASN A 288 5.89 -16.36 30.02
N VAL A 289 6.93 -16.54 29.19
CA VAL A 289 7.40 -17.87 28.75
C VAL A 289 8.57 -18.32 29.64
N PRO A 290 8.62 -19.60 30.05
CA PRO A 290 9.80 -20.15 30.75
C PRO A 290 11.08 -20.06 29.91
N LEU A 291 12.24 -20.07 30.58
CA LEU A 291 13.55 -19.74 30.00
C LEU A 291 14.57 -20.89 30.16
N VAL A 292 14.10 -22.14 30.05
CA VAL A 292 14.89 -23.36 30.23
C VAL A 292 15.59 -23.75 28.93
N LYS A 293 16.91 -23.91 28.96
CA LYS A 293 17.71 -24.45 27.84
C LYS A 293 17.42 -25.93 27.62
N ASN A 294 17.59 -26.41 26.39
CA ASN A 294 17.43 -27.81 25.98
C ASN A 294 16.00 -28.38 26.17
N ALA A 295 14.96 -27.54 26.15
CA ALA A 295 13.58 -27.95 26.36
C ALA A 295 12.57 -27.04 25.64
N PHE A 296 11.36 -27.56 25.41
CA PHE A 296 10.20 -26.79 24.96
C PHE A 296 9.52 -26.07 26.15
N ASN A 297 9.64 -24.75 26.18
CA ASN A 297 9.10 -23.89 27.23
C ASN A 297 7.64 -23.57 26.93
N THR A 298 6.73 -24.15 27.71
CA THR A 298 5.28 -24.14 27.43
C THR A 298 4.52 -23.07 28.21
N LEU A 299 3.60 -22.37 27.56
CA LEU A 299 2.62 -21.45 28.16
C LEU A 299 1.20 -21.82 27.73
N GLY A 300 0.26 -21.88 28.67
CA GLY A 300 -1.17 -22.06 28.40
C GLY A 300 -1.81 -20.76 27.88
N LEU A 301 -2.59 -20.86 26.80
CA LEU A 301 -3.27 -19.74 26.15
C LEU A 301 -4.80 -19.75 26.38
N ASN A 302 -5.32 -20.73 27.12
CA ASN A 302 -6.66 -20.73 27.73
C ASN A 302 -7.84 -20.44 26.78
N GLY A 303 -7.70 -20.76 25.49
CA GLY A 303 -8.74 -20.57 24.48
C GLY A 303 -8.71 -19.22 23.75
N ILE A 304 -7.71 -18.36 23.98
CA ILE A 304 -7.52 -17.06 23.29
C ILE A 304 -7.85 -17.21 21.80
N VAL A 305 -8.83 -16.45 21.32
CA VAL A 305 -9.22 -16.44 19.90
C VAL A 305 -8.52 -15.27 19.22
N THR A 306 -7.62 -15.57 18.28
CA THR A 306 -6.89 -14.54 17.53
C THR A 306 -6.40 -15.08 16.18
N SER A 307 -6.11 -14.16 15.26
CA SER A 307 -5.37 -14.42 14.03
C SER A 307 -3.88 -14.08 14.14
N ARG A 308 -3.41 -13.54 15.28
CA ARG A 308 -1.99 -13.22 15.48
C ARG A 308 -1.47 -13.46 16.89
N LEU A 309 -0.28 -14.05 16.98
CA LEU A 309 0.46 -14.27 18.22
C LEU A 309 1.89 -13.76 18.06
N ARG A 310 2.48 -13.19 19.11
CA ARG A 310 3.85 -12.66 19.11
C ARG A 310 4.60 -13.16 20.35
N VAL A 311 5.83 -13.63 20.16
CA VAL A 311 6.79 -13.84 21.25
C VAL A 311 7.75 -12.66 21.30
N SER A 312 7.75 -11.94 22.41
CA SER A 312 8.58 -10.76 22.66
C SER A 312 9.65 -11.12 23.70
N MET A 313 10.93 -10.92 23.35
CA MET A 313 12.08 -11.45 24.06
C MET A 313 13.22 -10.43 24.16
N LEU A 314 13.97 -10.48 25.26
CA LEU A 314 15.16 -9.68 25.52
C LEU A 314 16.21 -10.53 26.24
N ASN A 315 17.47 -10.37 25.87
CA ASN A 315 18.62 -10.71 26.71
C ASN A 315 19.38 -9.40 27.02
N ALA A 316 19.79 -9.22 28.27
CA ALA A 316 20.37 -7.96 28.75
C ALA A 316 21.86 -7.77 28.40
N THR A 317 22.54 -8.79 27.89
CA THR A 317 23.99 -8.78 27.62
C THR A 317 24.36 -9.20 26.19
N GLN A 318 23.54 -10.04 25.54
CA GLN A 318 23.74 -10.55 24.18
C GLN A 318 22.42 -10.53 23.39
N SER A 319 22.45 -11.02 22.15
CA SER A 319 21.25 -11.16 21.30
C SER A 319 20.44 -12.41 21.68
N THR A 320 19.26 -12.60 21.09
CA THR A 320 18.34 -13.73 21.39
C THR A 320 17.99 -14.54 20.14
N GLY A 321 17.54 -15.79 20.35
CA GLY A 321 17.17 -16.69 19.26
C GLY A 321 16.18 -17.79 19.66
N ILE A 322 15.63 -18.45 18.64
CA ILE A 322 14.62 -19.51 18.71
C ILE A 322 15.03 -20.61 17.72
N LEU A 323 14.96 -21.87 18.14
CA LEU A 323 15.16 -23.03 17.26
C LEU A 323 13.84 -23.55 16.67
N GLU A 324 12.74 -23.48 17.43
CA GLU A 324 11.39 -23.89 17.01
C GLU A 324 10.37 -23.18 17.94
N TRP A 325 9.24 -22.74 17.39
CA TRP A 325 8.11 -22.22 18.16
C TRP A 325 6.81 -22.90 17.68
N ARG A 326 6.02 -23.43 18.63
CA ARG A 326 4.81 -24.20 18.37
C ARG A 326 3.59 -23.54 18.98
N VAL A 327 2.44 -23.73 18.33
CA VAL A 327 1.14 -23.26 18.83
C VAL A 327 0.10 -24.35 18.55
N ALA A 328 -0.65 -24.76 19.57
CA ALA A 328 -1.71 -25.75 19.44
C ALA A 328 -3.09 -25.09 19.54
N GLY A 329 -3.95 -25.32 18.55
CA GLY A 329 -5.26 -24.69 18.46
C GLY A 329 -6.09 -25.21 17.30
N SER A 330 -7.28 -24.64 17.11
CA SER A 330 -8.23 -25.04 16.05
C SER A 330 -8.90 -23.84 15.40
N ALA A 331 -9.18 -23.93 14.10
CA ALA A 331 -9.88 -22.88 13.36
C ALA A 331 -11.32 -22.70 13.87
N THR A 332 -11.77 -21.47 14.05
CA THR A 332 -13.13 -21.19 14.53
C THR A 332 -14.14 -21.17 13.38
N GLY A 333 -14.86 -22.30 13.20
CA GLY A 333 -16.10 -22.36 12.42
C GLY A 333 -16.06 -23.21 11.15
N VAL A 334 -16.35 -24.51 11.28
CA VAL A 334 -16.72 -25.40 10.15
C VAL A 334 -17.82 -26.35 10.60
N VAL A 335 -18.91 -26.46 9.83
CA VAL A 335 -19.94 -27.50 9.99
C VAL A 335 -20.25 -28.07 8.60
N SER A 336 -20.20 -29.40 8.47
CA SER A 336 -20.32 -30.11 7.19
C SER A 336 -21.59 -30.95 7.13
N SER A 337 -22.43 -30.77 6.11
CA SER A 337 -23.49 -31.73 5.74
C SER A 337 -24.01 -31.51 4.32
N VAL A 338 -24.27 -32.61 3.60
CA VAL A 338 -24.90 -32.68 2.27
C VAL A 338 -26.02 -33.72 2.32
N PRO A 339 -27.23 -33.46 1.76
CA PRO A 339 -27.83 -34.50 0.91
C PRO A 339 -28.79 -34.05 -0.24
N ALA A 340 -28.72 -34.81 -1.33
CA ALA A 340 -29.83 -35.29 -2.20
C ALA A 340 -30.59 -34.34 -3.17
N SER A 341 -31.36 -34.96 -4.08
CA SER A 341 -31.77 -34.44 -5.40
C SER A 341 -33.23 -34.79 -5.78
N SER A 342 -33.86 -34.04 -6.71
CA SER A 342 -35.01 -34.50 -7.51
C SER A 342 -35.25 -33.65 -8.78
N ILE A 343 -35.81 -34.25 -9.85
CA ILE A 343 -36.03 -33.67 -11.21
C ILE A 343 -37.51 -33.82 -11.64
N PRO A 344 -38.15 -32.76 -12.21
CA PRO A 344 -38.76 -32.84 -13.57
C PRO A 344 -38.82 -31.47 -14.35
N SER A 345 -39.32 -31.33 -15.59
CA SER A 345 -39.10 -32.06 -16.86
C SER A 345 -39.83 -31.39 -18.07
N SER A 346 -39.12 -31.17 -19.20
CA SER A 346 -39.66 -30.89 -20.58
C SER A 346 -40.40 -29.53 -20.82
N SER A 347 -40.68 -29.02 -22.04
CA SER A 347 -40.39 -29.37 -23.46
C SER A 347 -40.44 -28.06 -24.32
N VAL A 348 -39.70 -27.71 -25.41
CA VAL A 348 -39.37 -28.30 -26.75
C VAL A 348 -39.96 -27.45 -27.93
N ARG A 349 -39.11 -27.04 -28.91
CA ARG A 349 -39.40 -26.58 -30.32
C ARG A 349 -40.19 -25.26 -30.58
N SER A 350 -40.14 -24.61 -31.77
CA SER A 350 -39.12 -24.53 -32.86
C SER A 350 -39.37 -23.37 -33.87
N SER A 351 -38.27 -22.82 -34.43
CA SER A 351 -38.05 -22.29 -35.80
C SER A 351 -39.19 -22.06 -36.83
N SER A 352 -39.13 -20.92 -37.53
CA SER A 352 -39.25 -20.84 -39.02
C SER A 352 -38.64 -19.54 -39.59
N VAL A 353 -38.46 -19.46 -40.92
CA VAL A 353 -37.79 -18.36 -41.66
C VAL A 353 -38.63 -17.95 -42.87
N VAL A 354 -38.73 -16.64 -43.17
CA VAL A 354 -39.16 -16.11 -44.48
C VAL A 354 -38.34 -14.85 -44.80
N SER A 355 -38.05 -14.60 -46.09
CA SER A 355 -37.24 -13.47 -46.56
C SER A 355 -37.70 -12.94 -47.92
N SER A 356 -37.88 -11.63 -48.07
CA SER A 356 -38.10 -10.92 -49.33
C SER A 356 -38.08 -9.38 -49.13
N SER A 357 -38.00 -8.51 -50.15
CA SER A 357 -36.89 -8.35 -51.12
C SER A 357 -37.07 -7.11 -52.02
N ARG A 358 -36.05 -6.21 -52.11
CA ARG A 358 -35.83 -5.21 -53.19
C ARG A 358 -36.91 -4.10 -53.34
N SER A 359 -36.72 -2.94 -54.02
CA SER A 359 -35.54 -2.17 -54.52
C SER A 359 -36.00 -0.81 -55.10
N ALA A 360 -35.18 0.26 -55.07
CA ALA A 360 -35.33 1.44 -55.96
C ALA A 360 -34.07 2.36 -56.03
N GLN A 361 -33.96 3.12 -57.13
CA GLN A 361 -33.03 4.26 -57.44
C GLN A 361 -33.69 5.12 -58.56
N SER A 362 -33.17 6.19 -59.21
CA SER A 362 -31.94 7.03 -59.23
C SER A 362 -32.31 8.33 -60.02
N SER A 363 -31.61 9.49 -60.07
CA SER A 363 -30.34 9.98 -59.49
C SER A 363 -30.34 11.54 -59.45
N SER A 364 -29.38 12.22 -60.12
CA SER A 364 -29.18 13.66 -60.44
C SER A 364 -29.24 14.75 -59.33
N LEU A 365 -28.40 15.79 -59.21
CA LEU A 365 -27.28 16.47 -59.95
C LEU A 365 -27.62 17.88 -60.47
N VAL A 366 -27.07 18.93 -59.83
CA VAL A 366 -26.51 20.17 -60.44
C VAL A 366 -25.39 20.73 -59.52
N SER A 367 -24.36 21.37 -60.10
CA SER A 367 -23.21 22.03 -59.42
C SER A 367 -23.59 23.41 -58.78
N SER A 368 -22.77 24.21 -58.06
CA SER A 368 -21.31 24.35 -57.79
C SER A 368 -21.12 25.22 -56.49
N SER A 369 -19.98 25.80 -56.02
CA SER A 369 -18.58 25.96 -56.51
C SER A 369 -17.58 26.42 -55.40
N VAL A 370 -16.27 26.31 -55.68
CA VAL A 370 -15.15 27.31 -55.54
C VAL A 370 -15.30 28.48 -54.50
N ARG A 371 -14.33 28.82 -53.62
CA ARG A 371 -12.88 28.50 -53.49
C ARG A 371 -12.32 28.64 -52.05
N SER A 372 -11.08 28.15 -51.89
CA SER A 372 -10.17 28.25 -50.73
C SER A 372 -9.72 29.66 -50.33
N SER A 373 -9.15 29.80 -49.12
CA SER A 373 -7.78 30.32 -48.90
C SER A 373 -7.22 30.03 -47.49
N SER A 374 -5.90 30.02 -47.38
CA SER A 374 -5.11 29.75 -46.16
C SER A 374 -4.81 31.03 -45.35
N SER A 375 -4.26 30.88 -44.12
CA SER A 375 -3.44 31.90 -43.45
C SER A 375 -2.54 31.27 -42.37
N SER A 376 -1.44 31.96 -42.02
CA SER A 376 -0.32 31.43 -41.22
C SER A 376 0.02 32.29 -39.99
N LEU A 377 0.90 31.76 -39.12
CA LEU A 377 1.45 32.45 -37.94
C LEU A 377 2.30 33.68 -38.30
N VAL A 378 2.09 34.81 -37.63
CA VAL A 378 3.14 35.79 -37.26
C VAL A 378 2.78 36.45 -35.92
N VAL A 379 3.78 36.81 -35.11
CA VAL A 379 3.67 37.56 -33.84
C VAL A 379 3.50 39.07 -34.08
N SER A 380 2.74 39.77 -33.23
CA SER A 380 2.98 41.20 -32.92
C SER A 380 2.34 41.65 -31.61
N SER A 381 2.95 42.66 -30.99
CA SER A 381 2.59 43.25 -29.69
C SER A 381 1.71 44.50 -29.82
N SER A 382 0.86 44.77 -28.84
CA SER A 382 0.43 46.13 -28.47
C SER A 382 -0.10 46.18 -27.03
N SER A 383 -0.37 47.38 -26.51
CA SER A 383 -0.28 47.68 -25.07
C SER A 383 -1.54 48.34 -24.49
N SER A 384 -1.59 48.37 -23.15
CA SER A 384 -2.30 49.36 -22.33
C SER A 384 -3.83 49.29 -22.23
N SER A 385 -4.31 48.89 -21.06
CA SER A 385 -4.79 49.89 -20.08
C SER A 385 -4.83 49.31 -18.66
N ARG A 386 -4.49 50.12 -17.66
CA ARG A 386 -4.59 49.75 -16.23
C ARG A 386 -5.91 50.25 -15.67
N ALA A 387 -6.78 49.35 -15.20
CA ALA A 387 -7.81 49.70 -14.22
C ALA A 387 -7.17 49.65 -12.82
N ALA A 388 -7.19 50.76 -12.09
CA ALA A 388 -6.74 50.79 -10.71
C ALA A 388 -7.88 50.35 -9.78
N VAL A 389 -7.62 49.35 -8.94
CA VAL A 389 -8.47 48.98 -7.80
C VAL A 389 -7.61 49.06 -6.55
N SER A 390 -8.16 49.67 -5.50
CA SER A 390 -7.40 50.22 -4.38
C SER A 390 -6.56 49.18 -3.64
N SER A 391 -5.30 49.52 -3.40
CA SER A 391 -4.44 48.80 -2.45
C SER A 391 -4.98 48.98 -1.03
N SER A 392 -5.66 47.97 -0.49
CA SER A 392 -5.76 47.81 0.96
C SER A 392 -4.34 47.72 1.54
N VAL A 393 -4.13 48.37 2.70
CA VAL A 393 -2.78 48.53 3.25
C VAL A 393 -2.18 47.17 3.59
N ALA A 394 -1.24 46.73 2.76
CA ALA A 394 -0.40 45.59 3.07
C ALA A 394 0.52 46.00 4.24
N SER A 395 0.24 45.46 5.43
CA SER A 395 1.12 45.58 6.60
C SER A 395 2.54 45.26 6.18
N SER A 396 3.48 46.18 6.41
CA SER A 396 4.86 46.06 5.96
C SER A 396 5.61 44.99 6.75
N SER A 397 5.40 43.72 6.40
CA SER A 397 6.18 42.61 6.89
C SER A 397 7.63 42.79 6.45
N SER A 398 8.50 43.08 7.41
CA SER A 398 9.95 43.03 7.20
C SER A 398 10.32 41.68 6.58
N ALA A 399 11.17 41.69 5.56
CA ALA A 399 11.64 40.46 4.93
C ALA A 399 12.18 39.48 6.00
N ALA A 400 11.80 38.21 5.89
CA ALA A 400 12.13 37.20 6.90
C ALA A 400 13.65 37.13 7.12
N VAL A 401 14.09 37.26 8.37
CA VAL A 401 15.50 37.24 8.75
C VAL A 401 15.93 35.78 8.96
N PHE A 402 16.72 35.25 8.01
CA PHE A 402 17.26 33.89 8.05
C PHE A 402 18.51 33.84 8.93
N THR A 403 18.32 33.42 10.18
CA THR A 403 19.38 33.39 11.21
C THR A 403 20.38 32.27 10.93
N PRO A 404 21.70 32.52 10.84
CA PRO A 404 22.67 31.46 10.63
C PRO A 404 22.72 30.47 11.79
N ILE A 405 22.85 29.17 11.49
CA ILE A 405 23.11 28.13 12.49
C ILE A 405 24.63 27.90 12.55
N THR A 406 25.26 28.19 13.70
CA THR A 406 26.73 28.25 13.83
C THR A 406 27.36 27.14 14.68
N ASN A 407 26.65 26.63 15.70
CA ASN A 407 27.19 25.76 16.76
C ASN A 407 26.22 24.65 17.18
N GLN A 408 25.19 24.38 16.37
CA GLN A 408 24.10 23.47 16.68
C GLN A 408 23.71 22.71 15.41
N TYR A 409 23.30 21.46 15.54
CA TYR A 409 22.68 20.68 14.46
C TYR A 409 23.62 20.43 13.27
N GLU A 410 24.89 20.18 13.61
CA GLU A 410 26.00 20.04 12.67
C GLU A 410 26.08 18.61 12.11
N TYR A 411 26.26 18.46 10.81
CA TYR A 411 26.73 17.19 10.25
C TYR A 411 28.14 16.91 10.78
N GLU A 412 28.30 15.81 11.53
CA GLU A 412 29.57 15.31 12.06
C GLU A 412 30.44 16.33 12.82
N GLY A 413 29.83 17.37 13.41
CA GLY A 413 30.54 18.45 14.12
C GLY A 413 31.20 19.49 13.21
N VAL A 414 30.72 19.64 11.97
CA VAL A 414 31.18 20.66 11.01
C VAL A 414 30.54 22.02 11.31
N ASN A 415 31.38 23.01 11.61
CA ASN A 415 30.98 24.38 11.94
C ASN A 415 31.98 25.45 11.46
N THR A 416 31.68 26.72 11.76
CA THR A 416 32.45 27.89 11.31
C THR A 416 33.88 27.96 11.87
N SER A 417 34.20 27.20 12.93
CA SER A 417 35.57 27.12 13.44
C SER A 417 36.44 26.19 12.58
N ASN A 418 35.92 25.02 12.19
CA ASN A 418 36.71 23.91 11.63
C ASN A 418 36.52 23.66 10.12
N ALA A 419 35.57 24.34 9.47
CA ALA A 419 35.34 24.31 8.03
C ALA A 419 35.34 25.71 7.39
N VAL A 420 35.43 25.76 6.07
CA VAL A 420 35.09 26.96 5.30
C VAL A 420 33.59 26.98 5.05
N TYR A 421 32.99 28.17 4.97
CA TYR A 421 31.58 28.32 4.66
C TYR A 421 31.33 29.56 3.81
N LYS A 422 30.26 29.52 3.01
CA LYS A 422 29.71 30.69 2.31
C LYS A 422 28.21 30.77 2.53
N ASP A 423 27.71 31.97 2.79
CA ASP A 423 26.29 32.24 3.00
C ASP A 423 25.63 32.81 1.74
N SER A 424 24.40 32.40 1.49
CA SER A 424 23.45 33.16 0.67
C SER A 424 22.43 33.86 1.59
N ASN A 425 21.25 34.24 1.09
CA ASN A 425 20.19 34.76 1.94
C ASN A 425 19.67 33.67 2.89
N ARG A 426 19.33 32.49 2.36
CA ARG A 426 18.60 31.42 3.06
C ARG A 426 19.42 30.16 3.32
N PHE A 427 20.60 30.03 2.73
CA PHE A 427 21.47 28.85 2.84
C PHE A 427 22.85 29.20 3.37
N ARG A 428 23.53 28.18 3.92
CA ARG A 428 24.95 28.17 4.25
C ARG A 428 25.58 26.89 3.70
N LEU A 429 26.56 27.00 2.82
CA LEU A 429 27.32 25.85 2.32
C LEU A 429 28.66 25.74 3.04
N TYR A 430 28.86 24.62 3.74
CA TYR A 430 30.13 24.22 4.36
C TYR A 430 30.96 23.33 3.42
N TYR A 431 32.26 23.63 3.32
CA TYR A 431 33.19 22.94 2.42
C TYR A 431 34.63 23.01 2.95
N GLY A 432 35.55 22.33 2.27
CA GLY A 432 36.95 22.18 2.68
C GLY A 432 37.89 23.24 2.10
N ALA A 433 38.93 23.56 2.87
CA ALA A 433 40.20 24.13 2.41
C ALA A 433 41.36 23.47 3.18
N ASP A 434 42.60 23.71 2.79
CA ASP A 434 43.76 22.91 3.24
C ASP A 434 43.96 22.83 4.76
N ASN A 435 43.60 23.89 5.49
CA ASN A 435 43.66 23.95 6.95
C ASN A 435 42.27 23.86 7.65
N LYS A 436 41.19 23.61 6.91
CA LYS A 436 39.80 23.55 7.44
C LYS A 436 38.95 22.56 6.66
N ARG A 437 38.81 21.33 7.17
CA ARG A 437 38.08 20.22 6.51
C ARG A 437 37.04 19.53 7.41
N GLY A 438 36.62 20.17 8.50
CA GLY A 438 35.75 19.55 9.50
C GLY A 438 36.45 18.46 10.34
N PRO A 439 35.79 17.90 11.37
CA PRO A 439 36.44 16.99 12.33
C PRO A 439 36.98 15.69 11.75
N LYS A 440 36.40 15.19 10.65
CA LYS A 440 36.85 13.95 9.97
C LYS A 440 37.71 14.18 8.72
N GLY A 441 37.96 15.44 8.34
CA GLY A 441 38.71 15.77 7.12
C GLY A 441 37.97 15.56 5.80
N ASN A 442 36.75 15.03 5.85
CA ASN A 442 35.93 14.55 4.72
C ASN A 442 35.17 15.65 3.96
N LEU A 443 35.55 16.93 4.10
CA LEU A 443 34.95 18.02 3.30
C LEU A 443 35.69 18.22 1.97
N GLY A 444 34.90 18.30 0.89
CA GLY A 444 35.40 18.54 -0.47
C GLY A 444 35.93 19.95 -0.69
N LEU A 445 37.03 20.07 -1.43
CA LEU A 445 37.53 21.36 -1.95
C LEU A 445 36.65 21.85 -3.10
N HIS A 446 36.41 23.16 -3.17
CA HIS A 446 35.62 23.80 -4.23
C HIS A 446 36.17 25.18 -4.60
N SER A 447 35.92 25.60 -5.85
CA SER A 447 36.16 26.99 -6.25
C SER A 447 35.06 27.91 -5.70
N ASP A 448 35.34 29.21 -5.57
CA ASP A 448 34.30 30.18 -5.18
C ASP A 448 33.16 30.24 -6.22
N ALA A 449 33.45 29.98 -7.50
CA ALA A 449 32.46 29.91 -8.56
C ALA A 449 31.51 28.70 -8.37
N ASP A 450 32.03 27.54 -7.97
CA ASP A 450 31.22 26.35 -7.70
C ASP A 450 30.26 26.56 -6.53
N VAL A 451 30.80 27.06 -5.41
CA VAL A 451 30.06 27.40 -4.19
C VAL A 451 28.99 28.46 -4.49
N THR A 452 29.33 29.47 -5.27
CA THR A 452 28.39 30.53 -5.68
C THR A 452 27.29 30.01 -6.60
N ARG A 453 27.61 29.14 -7.58
CA ARG A 453 26.60 28.53 -8.46
C ARG A 453 25.62 27.69 -7.65
N MET A 454 26.10 26.81 -6.78
CA MET A 454 25.27 25.94 -5.95
C MET A 454 24.32 26.78 -5.07
N LEU A 455 24.85 27.78 -4.35
CA LEU A 455 24.02 28.67 -3.53
C LEU A 455 22.97 29.44 -4.37
N ALA A 456 23.35 29.94 -5.56
CA ALA A 456 22.42 30.64 -6.46
C ALA A 456 21.38 29.73 -7.11
N HIS A 457 21.65 28.42 -7.24
CA HIS A 457 20.67 27.40 -7.61
C HIS A 457 19.69 27.16 -6.44
N MET A 458 20.19 26.94 -5.22
CA MET A 458 19.36 26.66 -4.04
C MET A 458 18.36 27.79 -3.72
N GLU A 459 18.76 29.05 -3.87
CA GLU A 459 17.83 30.19 -3.71
C GLU A 459 16.68 30.15 -4.73
N LYS A 460 16.94 29.78 -5.98
CA LYS A 460 15.91 29.65 -7.03
C LYS A 460 14.96 28.47 -6.76
N VAL A 461 15.49 27.35 -6.26
CA VAL A 461 14.68 26.19 -5.83
C VAL A 461 13.78 26.57 -4.65
N TYR A 462 14.32 27.29 -3.66
CA TYR A 462 13.53 27.83 -2.55
C TYR A 462 12.42 28.76 -3.05
N ASP A 463 12.75 29.74 -3.91
CA ASP A 463 11.74 30.67 -4.41
C ASP A 463 10.72 29.99 -5.32
N TYR A 464 11.08 28.96 -6.07
CA TYR A 464 10.13 28.16 -6.84
C TYR A 464 9.14 27.43 -5.93
N PHE A 465 9.61 26.64 -4.95
CA PHE A 465 8.71 25.80 -4.16
C PHE A 465 8.08 26.49 -2.95
N VAL A 466 8.86 27.23 -2.16
CA VAL A 466 8.37 27.89 -0.94
C VAL A 466 7.65 29.19 -1.32
N THR A 467 8.33 30.14 -1.96
CA THR A 467 7.76 31.47 -2.26
C THR A 467 6.63 31.39 -3.30
N ASN A 468 6.85 30.71 -4.43
CA ASN A 468 5.90 30.70 -5.54
C ASN A 468 4.87 29.55 -5.48
N ARG A 469 5.24 28.34 -5.03
CA ARG A 469 4.30 27.20 -4.90
C ARG A 469 3.71 27.04 -3.49
N GLY A 470 4.11 27.85 -2.50
CA GLY A 470 3.44 27.94 -1.19
C GLY A 470 3.62 26.71 -0.28
N PHE A 471 4.63 25.88 -0.53
CA PHE A 471 5.06 24.84 0.41
C PHE A 471 5.62 25.48 1.69
N LYS A 472 5.53 24.76 2.82
CA LYS A 472 6.11 25.21 4.10
C LYS A 472 7.64 25.22 4.00
N SER A 473 8.26 26.22 4.62
CA SER A 473 9.70 26.47 4.46
C SER A 473 10.57 25.50 5.28
N PRO A 474 11.58 24.84 4.67
CA PRO A 474 12.58 24.05 5.40
C PRO A 474 13.51 24.88 6.29
N ALA A 475 13.45 26.22 6.19
CA ALA A 475 14.14 27.15 7.08
C ALA A 475 13.38 27.37 8.41
N GLN A 476 12.17 26.83 8.58
CA GLN A 476 11.39 26.93 9.81
C GLN A 476 11.44 25.61 10.58
N SER A 477 11.53 25.68 11.90
CA SER A 477 11.44 24.49 12.74
C SER A 477 10.04 23.87 12.65
N ILE A 478 9.96 22.53 12.67
CA ILE A 478 8.69 21.83 12.92
C ILE A 478 8.24 21.97 14.38
N HIS A 479 9.14 22.35 15.29
CA HIS A 479 8.83 22.58 16.71
C HIS A 479 8.36 24.00 16.94
N ALA A 480 7.11 24.17 17.37
CA ALA A 480 6.51 25.48 17.67
C ALA A 480 7.26 26.29 18.75
N SER A 481 8.07 25.63 19.58
CA SER A 481 8.96 26.26 20.58
C SER A 481 10.20 26.93 19.97
N ARG A 482 10.46 26.77 18.67
CA ARG A 482 11.60 27.38 17.95
C ARG A 482 11.11 28.22 16.75
N PRO A 483 10.34 29.30 16.99
CA PRO A 483 9.83 30.17 15.92
C PRO A 483 10.96 30.95 15.22
N GLY A 484 10.66 31.43 14.02
CA GLY A 484 11.58 32.21 13.18
C GLY A 484 12.02 31.46 11.93
N PHE A 485 13.03 31.99 11.26
CA PHE A 485 13.67 31.41 10.08
C PHE A 485 15.18 31.27 10.31
N PHE A 486 15.73 30.14 9.89
CA PHE A 486 17.13 29.77 10.03
C PHE A 486 17.76 29.53 8.65
N LYS A 487 19.07 29.77 8.48
CA LYS A 487 19.75 29.35 7.25
C LYS A 487 19.78 27.83 7.19
N ILE A 488 19.42 27.27 6.04
CA ILE A 488 19.52 25.83 5.77
C ILE A 488 20.99 25.50 5.52
N ASN A 489 21.57 24.64 6.36
CA ASN A 489 22.94 24.19 6.19
C ASN A 489 23.03 23.16 5.06
N VAL A 490 24.06 23.28 4.23
CA VAL A 490 24.44 22.34 3.17
C VAL A 490 25.90 21.94 3.43
N TYR A 491 26.24 20.65 3.31
CA TYR A 491 27.58 20.12 3.56
C TYR A 491 28.13 19.42 2.32
N SER A 492 29.27 19.87 1.78
CA SER A 492 29.96 19.21 0.67
C SER A 492 30.98 18.19 1.18
N VAL A 493 30.67 16.89 1.07
CA VAL A 493 31.46 15.79 1.64
C VAL A 493 32.06 14.89 0.56
N THR A 494 33.26 14.34 0.78
CA THR A 494 33.91 13.41 -0.15
C THR A 494 33.39 11.97 -0.01
N ASP A 495 33.12 11.55 1.23
CA ASP A 495 33.09 10.13 1.60
C ASP A 495 31.65 9.63 1.88
N ILE A 496 30.76 9.70 0.89
CA ILE A 496 29.40 9.15 0.96
C ILE A 496 29.06 8.26 -0.25
N ASP A 497 28.37 7.15 -0.01
CA ASP A 497 27.96 6.20 -1.06
C ASP A 497 26.71 6.66 -1.86
N ALA A 498 25.97 7.66 -1.37
CA ALA A 498 24.88 8.33 -2.09
C ALA A 498 25.33 9.57 -2.88
N GLY A 499 24.46 10.12 -3.74
CA GLY A 499 24.71 11.39 -4.44
C GLY A 499 24.55 12.61 -3.54
N GLY A 500 23.56 12.55 -2.65
CA GLY A 500 23.34 13.41 -1.51
C GLY A 500 22.52 12.66 -0.45
N PHE A 501 22.11 13.35 0.60
CA PHE A 501 20.95 13.00 1.44
C PHE A 501 20.48 14.23 2.24
N MET A 502 19.19 14.29 2.57
CA MET A 502 18.65 15.19 3.59
C MET A 502 18.84 14.59 4.98
N GLY A 503 19.53 15.33 5.86
CA GLY A 503 19.70 14.98 7.27
C GLY A 503 18.79 15.80 8.17
N TYR A 504 18.29 15.20 9.25
CA TYR A 504 17.36 15.81 10.19
C TYR A 504 17.95 15.88 11.60
N ASN A 505 17.74 17.00 12.30
CA ASN A 505 18.04 17.09 13.73
C ASN A 505 16.75 17.14 14.58
N GLY A 506 16.51 16.04 15.32
CA GLY A 506 15.34 15.87 16.19
C GLY A 506 15.14 16.96 17.24
N THR A 507 16.22 17.51 17.81
CA THR A 507 16.16 18.58 18.82
C THR A 507 15.90 19.95 18.19
N ALA A 508 16.38 20.15 16.95
CA ALA A 508 16.19 21.39 16.21
C ALA A 508 14.79 21.53 15.60
N GLY A 509 14.20 20.40 15.18
CA GLY A 509 13.08 20.38 14.26
C GLY A 509 13.44 20.87 12.85
N LEU A 510 14.71 20.77 12.44
CA LEU A 510 15.25 21.37 11.21
C LEU A 510 16.00 20.33 10.35
N SER A 511 15.90 20.49 9.03
CA SER A 511 16.68 19.77 8.02
C SER A 511 18.00 20.47 7.67
N TYR A 512 19.01 19.69 7.30
CA TYR A 512 20.21 20.12 6.59
C TYR A 512 20.44 19.19 5.39
N LEU A 513 21.19 19.63 4.38
CA LEU A 513 21.47 18.84 3.19
C LEU A 513 22.94 18.39 3.19
N VAL A 514 23.22 17.18 2.73
CA VAL A 514 24.58 16.65 2.55
C VAL A 514 24.74 16.26 1.09
N MET A 515 25.80 16.71 0.43
CA MET A 515 26.03 16.57 -1.01
C MET A 515 27.40 15.92 -1.24
N ARG A 516 27.48 14.91 -2.11
CA ARG A 516 28.77 14.37 -2.54
C ARG A 516 29.53 15.45 -3.31
N SER A 517 30.78 15.69 -2.96
CA SER A 517 31.56 16.84 -3.42
C SER A 517 31.64 16.95 -4.94
N ASN A 518 31.94 15.86 -5.65
CA ASN A 518 31.99 15.83 -7.12
C ASN A 518 30.61 15.90 -7.81
N LEU A 519 29.52 15.92 -7.03
CA LEU A 519 28.13 16.07 -7.50
C LEU A 519 27.44 17.32 -6.91
N LEU A 520 28.14 18.17 -6.16
CA LEU A 520 27.62 19.40 -5.54
C LEU A 520 26.85 20.28 -6.54
N ASN A 521 27.35 20.33 -7.76
CA ASN A 521 26.84 21.16 -8.86
C ASN A 521 25.99 20.35 -9.87
N VAL A 522 25.30 19.31 -9.40
CA VAL A 522 24.29 18.54 -10.14
C VAL A 522 22.90 18.91 -9.61
N ASP A 523 22.35 19.97 -10.19
CA ASP A 523 21.10 20.66 -9.81
C ASP A 523 19.91 19.74 -9.47
N SER A 524 19.77 18.57 -10.11
CA SER A 524 18.68 17.63 -9.80
C SER A 524 18.82 16.97 -8.43
N ILE A 525 20.05 16.65 -8.00
CA ILE A 525 20.30 16.03 -6.68
C ILE A 525 20.07 17.06 -5.58
N SER A 526 20.59 18.27 -5.72
CA SER A 526 20.37 19.35 -4.74
C SER A 526 18.88 19.74 -4.62
N THR A 527 18.12 19.66 -5.72
CA THR A 527 16.66 19.85 -5.71
C THR A 527 15.93 18.68 -5.05
N HIS A 528 16.37 17.43 -5.29
CA HIS A 528 15.84 16.23 -4.63
C HIS A 528 15.97 16.35 -3.10
N GLU A 529 17.16 16.63 -2.58
CA GLU A 529 17.37 16.73 -1.12
C GLU A 529 16.57 17.89 -0.49
N PHE A 530 16.38 18.98 -1.24
CA PHE A 530 15.49 20.07 -0.81
C PHE A 530 14.02 19.64 -0.74
N GLY A 531 13.58 18.75 -1.63
CA GLY A 531 12.24 18.15 -1.61
C GLY A 531 11.97 17.30 -0.36
N HIS A 532 12.97 16.54 0.10
CA HIS A 532 12.93 15.88 1.41
C HIS A 532 12.83 16.90 2.55
N GLY A 533 13.58 18.01 2.47
CA GLY A 533 13.50 19.12 3.43
C GLY A 533 12.10 19.76 3.49
N ILE A 534 11.41 19.93 2.36
CA ILE A 534 10.02 20.41 2.31
C ILE A 534 9.07 19.37 2.93
N THR A 535 9.25 18.09 2.62
CA THR A 535 8.39 17.00 3.12
C THR A 535 8.48 16.89 4.65
N LEU A 536 9.69 17.05 5.21
CA LEU A 536 9.91 17.24 6.64
C LEU A 536 9.23 18.53 7.15
N ALA A 537 9.39 19.66 6.47
CA ALA A 537 8.87 20.95 6.92
C ALA A 537 7.34 20.97 7.05
N GLU A 538 6.60 20.40 6.08
CA GLU A 538 5.14 20.19 6.17
C GLU A 538 4.76 19.32 7.39
N ALA A 539 5.65 18.41 7.82
CA ALA A 539 5.60 17.58 9.03
C ALA A 539 4.48 16.52 9.11
N ILE A 540 3.50 16.53 8.20
CA ILE A 540 2.32 15.65 8.26
C ILE A 540 2.69 14.17 8.01
N TRP A 541 3.65 13.89 7.13
CA TRP A 541 4.11 12.54 6.78
C TRP A 541 5.16 11.96 7.75
N ILE A 542 5.59 12.71 8.77
CA ILE A 542 6.51 12.22 9.81
C ILE A 542 5.81 11.10 10.62
N ASP A 543 6.55 10.04 10.93
CA ASP A 543 6.09 8.82 11.61
C ASP A 543 4.93 8.08 10.90
N LYS A 544 4.71 8.35 9.59
CA LYS A 544 3.67 7.67 8.79
C LYS A 544 4.31 6.58 7.94
N ALA A 545 4.43 5.36 8.47
CA ALA A 545 5.15 4.25 7.82
C ALA A 545 4.73 4.02 6.36
N ARG A 546 3.42 4.11 6.09
CA ARG A 546 2.80 3.94 4.77
C ARG A 546 3.10 5.08 3.76
N THR A 547 3.75 6.16 4.20
CA THR A 547 4.29 7.21 3.32
C THR A 547 5.74 6.97 2.95
N GLY A 548 6.47 6.06 3.60
CA GLY A 548 7.94 5.98 3.50
C GLY A 548 8.49 5.98 2.07
N ALA A 549 8.06 5.03 1.23
CA ALA A 549 8.49 4.98 -0.18
C ALA A 549 7.99 6.18 -1.04
N TRP A 550 6.98 6.92 -0.58
CA TRP A 550 6.50 8.13 -1.24
C TRP A 550 7.38 9.35 -0.97
N TRP A 551 8.28 9.33 0.03
CA TRP A 551 9.23 10.44 0.25
C TRP A 551 10.16 10.59 -0.96
N GLU A 552 10.87 9.53 -1.35
CA GLU A 552 11.75 9.52 -2.54
C GLU A 552 10.98 9.85 -3.83
N THR A 553 9.78 9.28 -3.99
CA THR A 553 8.88 9.59 -5.12
C THR A 553 8.50 11.07 -5.19
N THR A 554 8.40 11.74 -4.04
CA THR A 554 8.04 13.16 -3.94
C THR A 554 9.28 14.06 -4.09
N ALA A 555 10.43 13.65 -3.55
CA ALA A 555 11.72 14.32 -3.75
C ALA A 555 12.14 14.32 -5.23
N GLU A 556 11.96 13.20 -5.94
CA GLU A 556 12.16 13.12 -7.38
C GLU A 556 11.14 13.95 -8.18
N TRP A 557 9.89 14.05 -7.72
CA TRP A 557 8.94 15.00 -8.30
C TRP A 557 9.39 16.46 -8.10
N PHE A 558 9.93 16.84 -6.93
CA PHE A 558 10.51 18.17 -6.71
C PHE A 558 11.68 18.43 -7.68
N ALA A 559 12.55 17.44 -7.90
CA ALA A 559 13.65 17.53 -8.85
C ALA A 559 13.15 17.73 -10.29
N ASP A 560 12.32 16.82 -10.81
CA ASP A 560 11.86 16.86 -12.20
C ASP A 560 10.97 18.08 -12.51
N ALA A 561 10.03 18.43 -11.62
CA ALA A 561 9.11 19.56 -11.81
C ALA A 561 9.79 20.95 -11.81
N TYR A 562 10.98 21.08 -11.22
CA TYR A 562 11.82 22.28 -11.32
C TYR A 562 12.78 22.20 -12.50
N MET A 563 13.46 21.06 -12.69
CA MET A 563 14.53 20.91 -13.68
C MET A 563 14.04 20.82 -15.12
N SER A 564 12.91 20.14 -15.36
CA SER A 564 12.45 19.88 -16.72
C SER A 564 12.08 21.14 -17.52
N PRO A 565 11.30 22.10 -16.96
CA PRO A 565 11.00 23.36 -17.66
C PRO A 565 12.21 24.27 -17.90
N LEU A 566 13.29 24.12 -17.13
CA LEU A 566 14.49 24.96 -17.21
C LEU A 566 15.53 24.40 -18.18
N ASN A 567 15.81 23.10 -18.07
CA ASN A 567 16.95 22.46 -18.76
C ASN A 567 16.52 21.51 -19.89
N ASN A 568 15.22 21.34 -20.13
CA ASN A 568 14.67 20.41 -21.12
C ASN A 568 15.17 18.95 -20.90
N THR A 569 15.31 18.55 -19.63
CA THR A 569 15.71 17.22 -19.18
C THR A 569 14.62 16.55 -18.33
N THR A 570 14.80 15.27 -18.03
CA THR A 570 14.00 14.47 -17.08
C THR A 570 14.82 13.22 -16.74
N ASN A 571 14.53 12.51 -15.65
CA ASN A 571 15.12 11.20 -15.36
C ASN A 571 14.18 10.01 -15.65
N PHE A 572 13.00 10.25 -16.27
CA PHE A 572 11.98 9.24 -16.55
C PHE A 572 12.53 7.91 -17.09
N ASN A 573 12.25 6.83 -16.35
CA ASN A 573 12.72 5.47 -16.60
C ASN A 573 11.62 4.62 -17.28
N THR A 574 11.80 4.36 -18.59
CA THR A 574 10.86 3.57 -19.40
C THR A 574 10.78 2.10 -18.98
N GLU A 575 11.87 1.48 -18.51
CA GLU A 575 11.84 0.08 -18.07
C GLU A 575 10.99 -0.06 -16.80
N SER A 576 11.25 0.74 -15.77
CA SER A 576 10.54 0.63 -14.49
C SER A 576 9.04 0.90 -14.62
N LEU A 577 8.65 1.92 -15.38
CA LEU A 577 7.28 2.46 -15.34
C LEU A 577 6.38 2.01 -16.48
N HIS A 578 6.95 1.62 -17.62
CA HIS A 578 6.21 1.16 -18.80
C HIS A 578 6.36 -0.36 -18.98
N ALA A 579 7.58 -0.89 -18.98
CA ALA A 579 7.80 -2.35 -19.05
C ALA A 579 7.49 -3.05 -17.72
N GLY A 580 7.77 -2.39 -16.59
CA GLY A 580 7.40 -2.80 -15.22
C GLY A 580 6.02 -2.32 -14.79
N SER A 581 5.20 -1.75 -15.69
CA SER A 581 3.89 -1.14 -15.39
C SER A 581 2.90 -2.04 -14.63
N TRP A 582 3.07 -3.36 -14.69
CA TRP A 582 2.28 -4.37 -13.97
C TRP A 582 2.46 -4.31 -12.44
N ARG A 583 3.49 -3.62 -11.94
CA ARG A 583 3.77 -3.44 -10.51
C ARG A 583 2.96 -2.32 -9.88
N THR A 584 2.80 -2.39 -8.55
CA THR A 584 2.18 -1.33 -7.73
C THR A 584 2.81 0.03 -8.02
N ILE A 585 1.99 1.10 -8.05
CA ILE A 585 2.40 2.42 -8.57
C ILE A 585 3.61 3.00 -7.83
N VAL A 586 3.64 2.84 -6.50
CA VAL A 586 4.80 3.06 -5.63
C VAL A 586 5.09 1.75 -4.91
N HIS A 587 6.31 1.25 -5.06
CA HIS A 587 6.82 0.00 -4.52
C HIS A 587 8.29 0.19 -4.13
N LYS A 588 8.83 -0.63 -3.22
CA LYS A 588 10.23 -0.54 -2.79
C LYS A 588 11.26 -0.65 -3.94
N ASP A 589 10.88 -1.28 -5.05
CA ASP A 589 11.72 -1.45 -6.25
C ASP A 589 11.58 -0.32 -7.30
N ASN A 590 10.71 0.68 -7.11
CA ASN A 590 10.51 1.77 -8.10
C ASN A 590 10.31 3.16 -7.46
N LEU A 591 10.69 3.33 -6.20
CA LEU A 591 10.38 4.53 -5.41
C LEU A 591 11.07 5.81 -5.89
N TYR A 592 12.20 5.72 -6.61
CA TYR A 592 12.82 6.87 -7.30
C TYR A 592 12.18 7.11 -8.67
N GLU A 593 11.51 6.12 -9.26
CA GLU A 593 10.89 6.24 -10.58
C GLU A 593 9.42 6.65 -10.54
N ALA A 594 8.67 6.42 -9.45
CA ALA A 594 7.21 6.54 -9.46
C ALA A 594 6.65 7.98 -9.61
N TRP A 595 7.51 9.01 -9.61
CA TRP A 595 7.14 10.43 -9.66
C TRP A 595 6.27 10.88 -10.86
N PRO A 596 6.22 10.22 -12.04
CA PRO A 596 5.36 10.64 -13.14
C PRO A 596 3.87 10.57 -12.81
N PHE A 597 3.47 9.81 -11.79
CA PHE A 597 2.14 9.90 -11.21
C PHE A 597 1.89 11.27 -10.56
N LEU A 598 2.85 11.77 -9.79
CA LEU A 598 2.77 13.10 -9.16
C LEU A 598 2.83 14.23 -10.21
N ASN A 599 3.58 14.04 -11.29
CA ASN A 599 3.55 14.97 -12.42
C ASN A 599 2.24 14.88 -13.23
N TYR A 600 1.63 13.71 -13.38
CA TYR A 600 0.27 13.58 -13.93
C TYR A 600 -0.76 14.35 -13.09
N LEU A 601 -0.73 14.22 -11.75
CA LEU A 601 -1.57 15.00 -10.83
C LEU A 601 -1.31 16.51 -10.94
N SER A 602 -0.06 16.92 -11.17
CA SER A 602 0.36 18.32 -11.26
C SER A 602 0.05 19.00 -12.59
N ASN A 603 0.10 18.25 -13.68
CA ASN A 603 -0.20 18.71 -15.04
C ASN A 603 -1.70 18.62 -15.35
N ASN A 604 -2.40 17.67 -14.73
CA ASN A 604 -3.84 17.44 -14.83
C ASN A 604 -4.40 17.45 -16.27
N PRO A 605 -3.85 16.65 -17.21
CA PRO A 605 -4.26 16.66 -18.62
C PRO A 605 -5.68 16.13 -18.88
N ASP A 606 -6.36 15.62 -17.85
CA ASP A 606 -7.77 15.20 -17.85
C ASP A 606 -8.72 16.24 -17.22
N ASN A 607 -8.20 17.36 -16.69
CA ASN A 607 -8.94 18.45 -16.06
C ASN A 607 -9.81 18.03 -14.85
N TYR A 608 -9.37 17.06 -14.05
CA TYR A 608 -10.05 16.68 -12.81
C TYR A 608 -10.00 17.83 -11.78
N SER A 609 -11.09 18.02 -11.02
CA SER A 609 -11.19 19.04 -9.98
C SER A 609 -10.12 18.84 -8.88
N ASN A 610 -9.71 19.95 -8.26
CA ASN A 610 -8.73 20.02 -7.16
C ASN A 610 -7.29 19.53 -7.48
N LEU A 611 -7.03 19.06 -8.70
CA LEU A 611 -5.71 18.75 -9.23
C LEU A 611 -5.10 19.93 -10.02
N GLY A 612 -3.91 19.72 -10.58
CA GLY A 612 -3.13 20.75 -11.27
C GLY A 612 -2.00 21.30 -10.40
N ARG A 613 -1.61 22.55 -10.64
CA ARG A 613 -0.44 23.24 -10.06
C ARG A 613 -0.13 22.93 -8.59
N ASP A 614 -1.16 22.87 -7.74
CA ASP A 614 -1.01 22.78 -6.29
C ASP A 614 -1.30 21.36 -5.74
N ALA A 615 -1.53 20.38 -6.61
CA ALA A 615 -1.98 19.03 -6.27
C ALA A 615 -1.12 18.33 -5.21
N ILE A 616 0.22 18.36 -5.32
CA ILE A 616 1.11 17.63 -4.41
C ILE A 616 1.18 18.28 -3.03
N ARG A 617 1.13 19.61 -2.97
CA ARG A 617 1.00 20.36 -1.71
C ARG A 617 -0.32 20.01 -1.01
N ASN A 618 -1.41 19.94 -1.78
CA ASN A 618 -2.72 19.57 -1.27
C ASN A 618 -2.75 18.08 -0.85
N LEU A 619 -2.07 17.18 -1.57
CA LEU A 619 -1.93 15.75 -1.29
C LEU A 619 -1.28 15.49 0.07
N ILE A 620 -0.15 16.17 0.34
CA ILE A 620 0.53 16.10 1.63
C ILE A 620 -0.37 16.67 2.74
N ARG A 621 -1.01 17.82 2.51
CA ARG A 621 -1.85 18.50 3.51
C ARG A 621 -3.20 17.84 3.77
N ALA A 622 -3.69 16.99 2.86
CA ALA A 622 -4.91 16.20 3.04
C ALA A 622 -4.68 14.90 3.82
N HIS A 623 -3.45 14.55 4.17
CA HIS A 623 -3.07 13.25 4.73
C HIS A 623 -3.48 13.07 6.20
N GLN A 624 -3.96 11.87 6.56
CA GLN A 624 -4.58 11.58 7.86
C GLN A 624 -4.22 10.19 8.42
N GLY A 625 -4.05 10.10 9.74
CA GLY A 625 -3.89 8.81 10.44
C GLY A 625 -2.63 8.05 10.01
N GLN A 626 -2.79 6.77 9.68
CA GLN A 626 -1.75 5.88 9.12
C GLN A 626 -2.26 5.31 7.79
N GLU A 627 -2.45 6.17 6.79
CA GLU A 627 -2.95 5.81 5.46
C GLU A 627 -1.84 5.82 4.38
N THR A 628 -2.15 5.41 3.15
CA THR A 628 -1.29 5.72 1.99
C THR A 628 -1.72 7.05 1.34
N PRO A 629 -0.83 7.82 0.68
CA PRO A 629 -1.20 9.05 -0.03
C PRO A 629 -2.35 8.90 -1.04
N LEU A 630 -2.63 7.70 -1.55
CA LEU A 630 -3.82 7.41 -2.35
C LEU A 630 -5.14 7.67 -1.62
N HIS A 631 -5.20 7.51 -0.29
CA HIS A 631 -6.38 7.85 0.52
C HIS A 631 -6.53 9.37 0.69
N SER A 632 -5.41 10.08 0.83
CA SER A 632 -5.35 11.54 0.84
C SER A 632 -5.84 12.09 -0.50
N LEU A 633 -5.41 11.49 -1.61
CA LEU A 633 -5.90 11.77 -2.97
C LEU A 633 -7.40 11.49 -3.09
N ALA A 634 -7.89 10.38 -2.56
CA ALA A 634 -9.30 9.99 -2.64
C ALA A 634 -10.27 11.02 -2.04
N ARG A 635 -9.83 11.80 -1.05
CA ARG A 635 -10.62 12.92 -0.50
C ARG A 635 -10.54 14.17 -1.36
N LEU A 636 -9.43 14.40 -2.06
CA LEU A 636 -9.24 15.57 -2.93
C LEU A 636 -10.01 15.47 -4.24
N VAL A 637 -10.05 14.30 -4.89
CA VAL A 637 -10.59 14.16 -6.26
C VAL A 637 -12.07 13.81 -6.35
N GLN A 638 -12.80 13.81 -5.22
CA GLN A 638 -14.25 13.56 -5.21
C GLN A 638 -15.00 14.48 -6.20
N PRO A 639 -15.99 13.96 -6.96
CA PRO A 639 -16.57 12.61 -6.88
C PRO A 639 -15.84 11.53 -7.70
N VAL A 640 -14.68 11.83 -8.29
CA VAL A 640 -13.91 10.84 -9.08
C VAL A 640 -13.23 9.84 -8.15
N SER A 641 -13.27 8.56 -8.49
CA SER A 641 -12.56 7.53 -7.72
C SER A 641 -11.06 7.51 -8.05
N VAL A 642 -10.23 7.12 -7.07
CA VAL A 642 -8.79 6.92 -7.32
C VAL A 642 -8.55 5.79 -8.31
N GLN A 643 -9.43 4.78 -8.33
CA GLN A 643 -9.46 3.71 -9.32
C GLN A 643 -9.59 4.27 -10.75
N THR A 644 -10.55 5.18 -10.98
CA THR A 644 -10.73 5.87 -12.28
C THR A 644 -9.49 6.69 -12.65
N LEU A 645 -8.97 7.48 -11.72
CA LEU A 645 -7.80 8.34 -11.93
C LEU A 645 -6.54 7.53 -12.25
N VAL A 646 -6.28 6.47 -11.50
CA VAL A 646 -5.13 5.56 -11.71
C VAL A 646 -5.27 4.80 -13.03
N GLY A 647 -6.47 4.33 -13.37
CA GLY A 647 -6.75 3.71 -14.67
C GLY A 647 -6.46 4.66 -15.84
N ARG A 648 -6.90 5.93 -15.74
CA ARG A 648 -6.58 6.97 -16.72
C ARG A 648 -5.08 7.30 -16.78
N TYR A 649 -4.40 7.42 -15.64
CA TYR A 649 -2.94 7.59 -15.58
C TYR A 649 -2.20 6.46 -16.31
N ARG A 650 -2.53 5.19 -16.03
CA ARG A 650 -1.91 4.05 -16.70
C ARG A 650 -2.22 4.04 -18.21
N ALA A 651 -3.42 4.46 -18.61
CA ALA A 651 -3.76 4.67 -20.02
C ALA A 651 -2.90 5.77 -20.68
N ARG A 652 -2.63 6.88 -19.99
CA ARG A 652 -1.72 7.95 -20.45
C ARG A 652 -0.28 7.46 -20.60
N ILE A 653 0.21 6.63 -19.69
CA ILE A 653 1.56 6.04 -19.78
C ILE A 653 1.74 5.20 -21.05
N ALA A 654 0.68 4.60 -21.63
CA ALA A 654 0.77 3.85 -22.89
C ALA A 654 1.37 4.64 -24.06
N TYR A 655 1.31 5.97 -24.06
CA TYR A 655 2.05 6.83 -25.00
C TYR A 655 2.84 7.98 -24.33
N GLY A 656 2.82 8.05 -23.00
CA GLY A 656 3.56 9.00 -22.17
C GLY A 656 2.95 10.41 -22.10
N ASP A 657 1.71 10.62 -22.54
CA ASP A 657 1.09 11.94 -22.68
C ASP A 657 0.48 12.51 -21.38
N ILE A 658 1.18 12.31 -20.25
CA ILE A 658 0.81 12.79 -18.90
C ILE A 658 0.97 14.31 -18.70
N GLY A 659 0.76 15.10 -19.76
CA GLY A 659 1.05 16.53 -19.82
C GLY A 659 2.55 16.88 -19.79
N HIS A 660 3.45 15.90 -19.92
CA HIS A 660 4.90 16.08 -19.81
C HIS A 660 5.61 15.69 -21.13
N PRO A 661 5.97 16.66 -22.01
CA PRO A 661 6.47 16.37 -23.36
C PRO A 661 7.69 15.43 -23.43
N LEU A 662 8.63 15.54 -22.50
CA LEU A 662 9.82 14.66 -22.50
C LEU A 662 9.54 13.22 -22.06
N VAL A 663 8.51 12.99 -21.24
CA VAL A 663 8.04 11.64 -20.89
C VAL A 663 7.41 11.01 -22.13
N GLN A 664 6.56 11.77 -22.83
CA GLN A 664 5.98 11.36 -24.11
C GLN A 664 7.08 11.01 -25.14
N ALA A 665 8.07 11.90 -25.32
CA ALA A 665 9.19 11.67 -26.23
C ALA A 665 10.00 10.41 -25.88
N ARG A 666 10.21 10.12 -24.59
CA ARG A 666 10.90 8.91 -24.13
C ARG A 666 10.10 7.63 -24.37
N VAL A 667 8.82 7.61 -24.02
CA VAL A 667 7.93 6.47 -24.29
C VAL A 667 7.88 6.19 -25.80
N LEU A 668 7.61 7.21 -26.62
CA LEU A 668 7.56 7.08 -28.08
C LEU A 668 8.90 6.68 -28.71
N SER A 669 10.03 6.92 -28.04
CA SER A 669 11.34 6.43 -28.49
C SER A 669 11.60 4.99 -28.10
N ALA A 670 11.34 4.61 -26.84
CA ALA A 670 11.47 3.23 -26.37
C ALA A 670 10.56 2.27 -27.18
N GLN A 671 9.36 2.70 -27.54
CA GLN A 671 8.43 1.93 -28.38
C GLN A 671 8.99 1.51 -29.75
N ARG A 672 9.99 2.23 -30.29
CA ARG A 672 10.67 1.88 -31.55
C ARG A 672 11.68 0.75 -31.39
N ASP A 673 12.33 0.62 -30.22
CA ASP A 673 13.24 -0.49 -29.92
C ASP A 673 12.47 -1.83 -29.80
N ALA A 674 12.90 -2.84 -30.56
CA ALA A 674 12.34 -4.18 -30.48
C ALA A 674 12.63 -4.85 -29.13
N SER A 675 13.80 -4.60 -28.55
CA SER A 675 14.25 -5.18 -27.28
C SER A 675 13.35 -4.72 -26.12
N PHE A 676 13.06 -3.42 -26.07
CA PHE A 676 12.06 -2.84 -25.17
C PHE A 676 10.68 -3.47 -25.36
N ARG A 677 10.15 -3.55 -26.59
CA ARG A 677 8.81 -4.12 -26.84
C ARG A 677 8.70 -5.56 -26.34
N THR A 678 9.69 -6.41 -26.64
CA THR A 678 9.76 -7.80 -26.16
C THR A 678 9.72 -7.90 -24.63
N ARG A 679 10.27 -6.92 -23.89
CA ARG A 679 10.19 -6.85 -22.42
C ARG A 679 8.89 -6.20 -21.91
N ALA A 680 8.29 -5.29 -22.66
CA ALA A 680 7.16 -4.47 -22.21
C ALA A 680 5.78 -5.06 -22.51
N TYR A 681 5.63 -5.73 -23.66
CA TYR A 681 4.31 -6.02 -24.25
C TYR A 681 3.88 -7.48 -24.22
N ARG A 682 4.81 -8.40 -23.93
CA ARG A 682 4.53 -9.81 -23.66
C ARG A 682 3.82 -10.01 -22.30
N ASN A 683 2.59 -9.53 -22.21
CA ASN A 683 1.73 -9.56 -21.02
C ASN A 683 0.65 -10.65 -21.10
N LEU A 684 0.37 -11.18 -22.29
CA LEU A 684 -0.73 -12.11 -22.57
C LEU A 684 -0.24 -13.41 -23.21
N GLU A 685 -0.99 -14.49 -23.00
CA GLU A 685 -0.95 -15.75 -23.74
C GLU A 685 -2.28 -15.95 -24.50
N ALA A 686 -2.24 -16.60 -25.66
CA ALA A 686 -3.44 -16.89 -26.44
C ALA A 686 -4.13 -18.18 -25.94
N ILE A 687 -5.46 -18.11 -25.76
CA ILE A 687 -6.33 -19.28 -25.56
C ILE A 687 -6.85 -19.75 -26.91
N ASP A 688 -7.30 -18.81 -27.75
CA ASP A 688 -7.75 -19.03 -29.12
C ASP A 688 -7.32 -17.86 -30.03
N SER A 689 -7.88 -17.77 -31.24
CA SER A 689 -7.55 -16.71 -32.22
C SER A 689 -8.04 -15.31 -31.85
N THR A 690 -8.89 -15.17 -30.83
CA THR A 690 -9.53 -13.93 -30.36
C THR A 690 -9.41 -13.73 -28.85
N THR A 691 -9.28 -14.81 -28.07
CA THR A 691 -9.26 -14.79 -26.61
C THR A 691 -7.85 -14.97 -26.06
N TYR A 692 -7.47 -14.10 -25.13
CA TYR A 692 -6.16 -14.06 -24.50
C TYR A 692 -6.28 -14.00 -22.97
N ARG A 693 -5.28 -14.50 -22.25
CA ARG A 693 -5.20 -14.48 -20.77
C ARG A 693 -3.92 -13.82 -20.32
N VAL A 694 -3.94 -13.18 -19.15
CA VAL A 694 -2.73 -12.60 -18.56
C VAL A 694 -1.75 -13.67 -18.10
N ILE A 695 -0.48 -13.56 -18.49
CA ILE A 695 0.55 -14.53 -18.06
C ILE A 695 0.86 -14.34 -16.57
N ALA A 696 1.12 -15.44 -15.85
CA ALA A 696 1.25 -15.43 -14.39
C ALA A 696 2.24 -14.38 -13.85
N ALA A 697 3.40 -14.24 -14.50
CA ALA A 697 4.46 -13.28 -14.14
C ALA A 697 4.17 -11.81 -14.52
N ARG A 698 2.99 -11.51 -15.06
CA ARG A 698 2.56 -10.16 -15.48
C ARG A 698 1.17 -9.76 -14.95
N LYS A 699 0.54 -10.59 -14.11
CA LYS A 699 -0.71 -10.26 -13.42
C LYS A 699 -0.59 -8.90 -12.71
N PRO A 700 -1.38 -7.88 -13.08
CA PRO A 700 -1.20 -6.55 -12.52
C PRO A 700 -1.44 -6.52 -11.01
N GLN A 701 -0.44 -6.10 -10.25
CA GLN A 701 -0.53 -5.82 -8.82
C GLN A 701 -1.48 -4.62 -8.57
N TYR A 702 -1.86 -4.35 -7.33
CA TYR A 702 -2.73 -3.23 -6.98
C TYR A 702 -2.22 -1.91 -7.57
N THR A 703 -3.05 -1.16 -8.33
CA THR A 703 -2.68 0.03 -9.13
C THR A 703 -1.69 -0.21 -10.28
N GLY A 704 -1.22 -1.43 -10.48
CA GLY A 704 -0.47 -1.90 -11.64
C GLY A 704 -1.34 -2.17 -12.86
N SER A 705 -0.74 -2.17 -14.06
CA SER A 705 -1.43 -2.36 -15.34
C SER A 705 -0.64 -3.19 -16.34
N ASN A 706 -1.31 -3.90 -17.26
CA ASN A 706 -0.67 -4.31 -18.51
C ASN A 706 -0.98 -3.30 -19.61
N ILE A 707 0.04 -2.94 -20.40
CA ILE A 707 -0.10 -2.16 -21.64
C ILE A 707 0.03 -3.14 -22.80
N ILE A 708 -0.99 -3.19 -23.66
CA ILE A 708 -1.15 -4.20 -24.70
C ILE A 708 -1.41 -3.48 -26.04
N PRO A 709 -0.37 -3.16 -26.82
CA PRO A 709 -0.52 -2.59 -28.16
C PRO A 709 -1.30 -3.53 -29.07
N LEU A 710 -2.15 -2.96 -29.93
CA LEU A 710 -3.03 -3.70 -30.81
C LEU A 710 -2.66 -3.47 -32.28
N THR A 711 -2.72 -4.54 -33.07
CA THR A 711 -2.64 -4.50 -34.53
C THR A 711 -3.99 -4.91 -35.10
N ALA A 712 -4.64 -4.00 -35.83
CA ALA A 712 -5.89 -4.31 -36.52
C ALA A 712 -5.70 -5.42 -37.57
N THR A 713 -6.69 -6.30 -37.70
CA THR A 713 -6.69 -7.45 -38.63
C THR A 713 -7.68 -7.28 -39.80
N GLY A 714 -8.24 -6.08 -39.96
CA GLY A 714 -9.27 -5.76 -40.94
C GLY A 714 -9.49 -4.25 -41.07
N THR A 715 -10.74 -3.82 -41.21
CA THR A 715 -11.15 -2.42 -41.48
C THR A 715 -10.90 -1.41 -40.34
N GLY A 716 -10.22 -1.79 -39.26
CA GLY A 716 -9.95 -0.93 -38.10
C GLY A 716 -11.10 -0.83 -37.09
N GLN A 717 -12.26 -1.45 -37.34
CA GLN A 717 -13.31 -1.64 -36.34
C GLN A 717 -12.87 -2.73 -35.35
N ILE A 718 -12.78 -2.38 -34.07
CA ILE A 718 -12.33 -3.26 -33.00
C ILE A 718 -13.42 -3.32 -31.91
N SER A 719 -13.55 -4.50 -31.28
CA SER A 719 -14.37 -4.71 -30.08
C SER A 719 -13.56 -5.47 -29.04
N ILE A 720 -13.68 -5.08 -27.77
CA ILE A 720 -12.95 -5.65 -26.64
C ILE A 720 -13.92 -6.02 -25.52
N GLN A 721 -13.72 -7.20 -24.93
CA GLN A 721 -14.35 -7.60 -23.67
C GLN A 721 -13.28 -8.13 -22.71
N VAL A 722 -13.00 -7.39 -21.65
CA VAL A 722 -12.14 -7.80 -20.53
C VAL A 722 -13.00 -8.44 -19.44
N THR A 723 -12.67 -9.67 -19.06
CA THR A 723 -13.35 -10.45 -18.03
C THR A 723 -12.44 -10.62 -16.82
N ASN A 724 -12.87 -10.10 -15.67
CA ASN A 724 -12.23 -10.35 -14.39
C ASN A 724 -12.37 -11.84 -14.01
N LEU A 725 -11.25 -12.51 -13.70
CA LEU A 725 -11.21 -13.89 -13.21
C LEU A 725 -10.87 -13.96 -11.71
N GLY A 726 -10.92 -12.82 -11.02
CA GLY A 726 -10.58 -12.65 -9.61
C GLY A 726 -9.08 -12.76 -9.32
N ASN A 727 -8.73 -12.63 -8.05
CA ASN A 727 -7.38 -12.92 -7.54
C ASN A 727 -7.38 -13.52 -6.12
N GLY A 728 -8.52 -14.08 -5.70
CA GLY A 728 -8.74 -14.60 -4.33
C GLY A 728 -9.24 -13.55 -3.33
N LEU A 729 -9.26 -12.27 -3.70
CA LEU A 729 -9.78 -11.18 -2.86
C LEU A 729 -11.25 -10.87 -3.22
N SER A 730 -12.06 -10.52 -2.22
CA SER A 730 -13.50 -10.25 -2.38
C SER A 730 -13.82 -8.92 -3.07
N ASP A 731 -12.86 -8.00 -3.10
CA ASP A 731 -12.95 -6.67 -3.72
C ASP A 731 -12.20 -6.55 -5.05
N SER A 732 -11.73 -7.68 -5.59
CA SER A 732 -11.02 -7.81 -6.85
C SER A 732 -11.77 -7.14 -8.00
N ASN A 733 -11.22 -6.06 -8.55
CA ASN A 733 -11.84 -5.29 -9.65
C ASN A 733 -10.76 -4.60 -10.51
N PHE A 734 -11.16 -4.04 -11.65
CA PHE A 734 -10.25 -3.50 -12.65
C PHE A 734 -10.85 -2.28 -13.37
N THR A 735 -9.97 -1.51 -14.00
CA THR A 735 -10.30 -0.48 -14.98
C THR A 735 -9.64 -0.83 -16.30
N ALA A 736 -10.40 -0.73 -17.39
CA ALA A 736 -9.90 -0.99 -18.73
C ALA A 736 -10.17 0.22 -19.64
N VAL A 737 -9.13 0.65 -20.36
CA VAL A 737 -9.13 1.83 -21.22
C VAL A 737 -8.31 1.52 -22.47
N VAL A 738 -8.80 1.92 -23.65
CA VAL A 738 -7.98 1.93 -24.86
C VAL A 738 -7.41 3.33 -25.06
N ALA A 739 -6.09 3.45 -25.08
CA ALA A 739 -5.41 4.64 -25.55
C ALA A 739 -5.19 4.53 -27.07
N ILE A 740 -5.50 5.58 -27.82
CA ILE A 740 -5.39 5.63 -29.28
C ILE A 740 -4.62 6.88 -29.68
N LYS A 741 -3.46 6.70 -30.31
CA LYS A 741 -2.53 7.77 -30.70
C LYS A 741 -2.59 8.03 -32.20
N ALA A 742 -2.91 9.27 -32.57
CA ALA A 742 -2.86 9.75 -33.95
C ALA A 742 -1.42 10.04 -34.42
N SER A 743 -1.25 10.26 -35.73
CA SER A 743 0.06 10.48 -36.38
C SER A 743 0.80 11.75 -35.92
N ASN A 744 0.08 12.74 -35.39
CA ASN A 744 0.61 13.95 -34.74
C ASN A 744 1.00 13.72 -33.26
N ASN A 745 0.89 12.50 -32.74
CA ASN A 745 1.05 12.10 -31.34
C ASN A 745 0.01 12.66 -30.34
N SER A 746 -1.11 13.24 -30.78
CA SER A 746 -2.25 13.46 -29.87
C SER A 746 -2.92 12.12 -29.54
N VAL A 747 -3.34 11.93 -28.29
CA VAL A 747 -3.95 10.69 -27.79
C VAL A 747 -5.41 10.94 -27.42
N ARG A 748 -6.29 10.02 -27.83
CA ARG A 748 -7.69 9.94 -27.41
C ARG A 748 -7.92 8.63 -26.65
N TYR A 749 -8.90 8.60 -25.76
CA TYR A 749 -9.20 7.44 -24.93
C TYR A 749 -10.61 6.91 -25.18
N VAL A 750 -10.76 5.59 -25.06
CA VAL A 750 -12.06 4.90 -25.03
C VAL A 750 -12.12 4.09 -23.74
N ASP A 751 -12.98 4.51 -22.83
CA ASP A 751 -13.21 3.77 -21.58
C ASP A 751 -14.06 2.52 -21.85
N LEU A 752 -13.73 1.42 -21.19
CA LEU A 752 -14.43 0.14 -21.32
C LEU A 752 -15.19 -0.14 -20.00
N PRO A 753 -16.35 0.50 -19.75
CA PRO A 753 -17.14 0.26 -18.54
C PRO A 753 -17.54 -1.21 -18.47
N ASN A 754 -17.40 -1.82 -17.28
CA ASN A 754 -17.56 -3.26 -17.08
C ASN A 754 -16.69 -4.11 -18.04
N GLY A 755 -15.53 -3.58 -18.45
CA GLY A 755 -14.56 -4.22 -19.34
C GLY A 755 -14.92 -4.26 -20.82
N THR A 756 -16.06 -3.72 -21.24
CA THR A 756 -16.58 -3.92 -22.61
C THR A 756 -16.66 -2.62 -23.40
N GLY A 757 -16.31 -2.66 -24.69
CA GLY A 757 -16.51 -1.53 -25.60
C GLY A 757 -15.97 -1.77 -27.01
N SER A 758 -16.32 -0.88 -27.94
CA SER A 758 -15.95 -0.94 -29.36
C SER A 758 -15.52 0.42 -29.88
N PHE A 759 -14.59 0.43 -30.84
CA PHE A 759 -14.06 1.66 -31.42
C PHE A 759 -13.55 1.43 -32.85
N GLN A 760 -13.53 2.49 -33.65
CA GLN A 760 -12.91 2.52 -34.96
C GLN A 760 -11.52 3.17 -34.86
N LEU A 761 -10.53 2.61 -35.56
CA LEU A 761 -9.25 3.23 -35.86
C LEU A 761 -9.28 3.91 -37.23
N ALA A 762 -8.77 5.14 -37.30
CA ALA A 762 -8.46 5.82 -38.55
C ALA A 762 -7.09 5.39 -39.10
N THR A 763 -6.87 5.60 -40.40
CA THR A 763 -5.61 5.29 -41.08
C THR A 763 -4.42 5.98 -40.40
N GLY A 764 -3.47 5.20 -39.88
CA GLY A 764 -2.27 5.72 -39.21
C GLY A 764 -2.43 5.99 -37.71
N GLU A 765 -3.57 5.67 -37.09
CA GLU A 765 -3.66 5.57 -35.63
C GLU A 765 -3.02 4.27 -35.11
N GLU A 766 -2.30 4.37 -33.99
CA GLU A 766 -1.90 3.22 -33.18
C GLU A 766 -2.80 3.14 -31.95
N SER A 767 -3.04 1.94 -31.42
CA SER A 767 -3.79 1.78 -30.16
C SER A 767 -3.17 0.77 -29.21
N SER A 768 -3.45 0.96 -27.92
CA SER A 768 -3.08 0.05 -26.84
C SER A 768 -4.23 -0.10 -25.87
N LEU A 769 -4.64 -1.34 -25.60
CA LEU A 769 -5.49 -1.64 -24.45
C LEU A 769 -4.63 -1.55 -23.18
N VAL A 770 -5.15 -0.90 -22.15
CA VAL A 770 -4.56 -0.89 -20.81
C VAL A 770 -5.57 -1.47 -19.82
N VAL A 771 -5.18 -2.55 -19.15
CA VAL A 771 -5.97 -3.20 -18.09
C VAL A 771 -5.23 -2.98 -16.77
N THR A 772 -5.88 -2.30 -15.82
CA THR A 772 -5.31 -1.89 -14.54
C THR A 772 -6.06 -2.57 -13.39
N ASN A 773 -5.34 -3.19 -12.45
CA ASN A 773 -5.93 -3.75 -11.23
C ASN A 773 -6.27 -2.61 -10.28
N THR A 774 -7.57 -2.40 -10.09
CA THR A 774 -8.14 -1.30 -9.31
C THR A 774 -9.32 -1.85 -8.51
N PRO A 775 -9.04 -2.52 -7.37
CA PRO A 775 -10.05 -3.14 -6.52
C PRO A 775 -10.96 -2.08 -5.89
N ASN A 776 -12.12 -2.52 -5.38
CA ASN A 776 -13.16 -1.61 -4.89
C ASN A 776 -12.69 -0.77 -3.69
N ASN A 777 -11.80 -1.32 -2.85
CA ASN A 777 -11.20 -0.62 -1.72
C ASN A 777 -9.79 -0.11 -2.06
N LEU A 778 -9.32 0.92 -1.34
CA LEU A 778 -7.92 1.32 -1.35
C LEU A 778 -7.15 0.57 -0.27
N TYR A 779 -5.94 0.14 -0.58
CA TYR A 779 -5.15 -0.71 0.32
C TYR A 779 -4.24 0.11 1.23
N LEU A 780 -4.25 -0.26 2.52
CA LEU A 780 -3.39 0.27 3.57
C LEU A 780 -2.05 -0.50 3.62
N TYR A 781 -1.32 -0.47 2.51
CA TYR A 781 0.00 -1.13 2.40
C TYR A 781 1.16 -0.21 2.83
N ASN A 782 2.27 -0.81 3.26
CA ASN A 782 3.58 -0.14 3.35
C ASN A 782 4.51 -0.82 2.34
N ALA A 783 4.95 -0.07 1.33
CA ALA A 783 5.76 -0.57 0.22
C ALA A 783 7.07 -1.26 0.64
N PHE A 784 7.62 -0.92 1.82
CA PHE A 784 8.83 -1.56 2.36
C PHE A 784 8.54 -2.91 3.03
N GLU A 785 7.35 -3.06 3.62
CA GLU A 785 6.87 -4.29 4.27
C GLU A 785 6.16 -5.24 3.29
N SER A 786 5.87 -4.80 2.06
CA SER A 786 5.21 -5.59 1.02
C SER A 786 5.92 -6.92 0.75
N THR A 787 5.16 -8.01 0.86
CA THR A 787 5.56 -9.40 0.59
C THR A 787 4.78 -9.95 -0.61
N GLU A 788 5.11 -11.14 -1.11
CA GLU A 788 4.39 -11.78 -2.22
C GLU A 788 2.92 -12.13 -1.88
N THR A 789 2.59 -12.29 -0.59
CA THR A 789 1.24 -12.58 -0.09
C THR A 789 0.49 -11.34 0.42
N SER A 790 1.12 -10.17 0.45
CA SER A 790 0.46 -8.91 0.82
C SER A 790 -0.61 -8.52 -0.20
N GLN A 791 -1.73 -7.94 0.25
CA GLN A 791 -2.93 -7.72 -0.57
C GLN A 791 -2.65 -6.92 -1.86
N GLU A 792 -1.73 -5.96 -1.80
CA GLU A 792 -1.26 -5.16 -2.92
C GLU A 792 -0.44 -5.95 -3.96
N SER A 793 0.28 -6.99 -3.54
CA SER A 793 1.13 -7.82 -4.40
C SER A 793 0.34 -8.88 -5.17
N ILE A 794 -0.88 -9.21 -4.72
CA ILE A 794 -1.73 -10.25 -5.31
C ILE A 794 -2.29 -9.78 -6.66
N GLY A 795 -1.63 -10.18 -7.74
CA GLY A 795 -1.94 -9.73 -9.10
C GLY A 795 -3.30 -10.21 -9.64
N LEU A 796 -4.01 -9.32 -10.34
CA LEU A 796 -5.28 -9.59 -11.01
C LEU A 796 -5.14 -10.71 -12.06
N ASN A 797 -6.01 -11.73 -11.97
CA ASN A 797 -6.22 -12.67 -13.07
C ASN A 797 -7.35 -12.13 -13.97
N TYR A 798 -7.11 -12.02 -15.28
CA TYR A 798 -8.14 -11.63 -16.23
C TYR A 798 -7.96 -12.32 -17.58
N GLN A 799 -9.02 -12.30 -18.37
CA GLN A 799 -9.07 -12.73 -19.75
C GLN A 799 -9.57 -11.57 -20.61
N VAL A 800 -9.17 -11.51 -21.87
CA VAL A 800 -9.68 -10.53 -22.82
C VAL A 800 -10.01 -11.19 -24.15
N GLN A 801 -11.23 -10.96 -24.65
CA GLN A 801 -11.56 -11.21 -26.05
C GLN A 801 -11.36 -9.93 -26.86
N ILE A 802 -10.70 -10.07 -28.01
CA ILE A 802 -10.42 -8.97 -28.95
C ILE A 802 -10.89 -9.41 -30.33
N LEU A 803 -11.79 -8.62 -30.93
CA LEU A 803 -12.31 -8.82 -32.28
C LEU A 803 -11.85 -7.67 -33.17
N GLY A 804 -11.44 -7.98 -34.41
CA GLY A 804 -10.93 -6.99 -35.37
C GLY A 804 -9.47 -6.55 -35.17
N ALA A 805 -8.81 -7.04 -34.12
CA ALA A 805 -7.39 -6.83 -33.85
C ALA A 805 -6.77 -8.01 -33.08
N ARG A 806 -5.44 -8.02 -33.00
CA ARG A 806 -4.64 -8.91 -32.13
C ARG A 806 -3.64 -8.10 -31.31
N PRO A 807 -3.15 -8.59 -30.16
CA PRO A 807 -1.98 -8.04 -29.47
C PRO A 807 -0.74 -7.99 -30.39
N ARG A 808 0.17 -7.06 -30.09
CA ARG A 808 1.46 -6.86 -30.77
C ARG A 808 2.60 -6.93 -29.76
N ASP A 809 3.51 -7.88 -29.99
CA ASP A 809 4.77 -8.05 -29.27
C ASP A 809 5.86 -7.03 -29.70
#